data_AF-A0A336JNF7-F1
#
_entry.id   AF-A0A336JNF7-F1
#
_cell.length_a   1.000
_cell.length_b   1.000
_cell.length_c   1.000
_cell.angle_alpha   90.00
_cell.angle_beta   90.00
_cell.angle_gamma   90.00
#
_symmetry.space_group_name_H-M   'P 1'
#
loop_
_entity.id
_entity.type
_entity.pdbx_description
1 polymer ?
#
loop_
_entity_poly.entity_id
_entity_poly.type
_entity_poly.pdbx_seq_one_letter_code
_entity_poly.pdbx_strand_id
1 'polypeptide(L)'
;MDLSLPTQALATVDSSLRAAVFDGAIEAVLLVDPTLDQIVDANHAACDLLGHGYDSLLQIKFSALHGSQLPALVVFNQAVFAKGTYWSHALTPIHAGGTQLRLEYAGKRLSHHGRSLLLLTMSDLEQRRRRYVDAVADDYMRDGLPAWQRIERVFQDIERENQLILRAAGEGIYGVNAEGKTTFVNPAAELILGWTADELVGTEMHAMVHHSHHDGRHYPGQACPIYAAFRDGAVHTVDGEVFWRKDGKPVWVEYTSTPIHDRSGVVVGAVVVFRDVSQRHEADEKLHAALAEVDRLRERLQLENDYLQEEIRTETNPRGIIGQSEAIQTTLRQVKLVAPTAATVLITGESGTGKELIARAIHEASTRRDRPLIRVNCAAIPRELFESEFFGHARGAFTGAVRDRIGRFELADGGTLFLDEVGEIPLELQSKLLRVLQEGNFERVGEERTRKVDVRLIAATNRDLKREVQRGRFREDLYFRLSVFPIESVPLRDRREDIPLLAQHFLVNEARELKTELRLSHGDVRRLMRYDWPGNVRELQNVIERATILAQNGRLRFDLPESVSGHAAASTGRQKPDAQPAVMTASDLRSLERANIVAALRACKGKVFGDDGAAAMLDMKPTTLASRIKALGISSPRSQG
;
A
#
# COMPACT_ATOMS: atom_id res chain seq x y z
N MET A 1 -30.92 -67.69 24.08
CA MET A 1 -30.98 -68.86 24.98
C MET A 1 -30.85 -70.09 24.10
N ASP A 2 -29.80 -70.87 24.33
CA ASP A 2 -29.50 -72.10 23.62
C ASP A 2 -30.58 -73.15 23.91
N LEU A 3 -31.13 -73.76 22.86
CA LEU A 3 -32.15 -74.80 22.93
C LEU A 3 -31.48 -76.15 22.72
N SER A 4 -31.53 -77.02 23.72
CA SER A 4 -31.21 -78.44 23.55
C SER A 4 -31.95 -79.22 24.64
N LEU A 5 -33.03 -79.91 24.30
CA LEU A 5 -33.10 -81.34 23.91
C LEU A 5 -34.20 -81.97 24.81
N PRO A 6 -34.60 -83.25 24.67
CA PRO A 6 -34.63 -84.13 23.50
C PRO A 6 -36.01 -84.81 23.33
N THR A 7 -36.20 -85.35 22.14
CA THR A 7 -37.26 -86.29 21.75
C THR A 7 -36.88 -87.70 22.18
N GLN A 8 -37.69 -88.39 23.00
CA GLN A 8 -38.03 -89.83 22.83
C GLN A 8 -38.91 -90.41 23.95
N ALA A 9 -39.79 -91.32 23.52
CA ALA A 9 -40.47 -92.39 24.28
C ALA A 9 -41.72 -92.05 25.12
N LEU A 10 -42.80 -91.64 24.45
CA LEU A 10 -44.18 -91.77 24.97
C LEU A 10 -44.75 -93.15 24.57
N ALA A 11 -44.48 -94.18 25.37
CA ALA A 11 -45.07 -95.50 25.20
C ALA A 11 -45.40 -96.16 26.55
N THR A 12 -46.33 -95.52 27.27
CA THR A 12 -47.42 -96.08 28.09
C THR A 12 -48.00 -94.86 28.78
N VAL A 13 -49.00 -94.23 28.17
CA VAL A 13 -49.67 -93.09 28.80
C VAL A 13 -50.39 -93.63 30.04
N ASP A 14 -49.79 -93.37 31.19
CA ASP A 14 -50.34 -93.63 32.51
C ASP A 14 -51.77 -93.07 32.56
N SER A 15 -52.73 -93.84 33.09
CA SER A 15 -54.11 -93.37 33.26
C SER A 15 -54.16 -92.07 34.07
N SER A 16 -53.18 -91.84 34.94
CA SER A 16 -53.00 -90.58 35.69
C SER A 16 -52.74 -89.38 34.78
N LEU A 17 -51.95 -89.54 33.71
CA LEU A 17 -51.60 -88.47 32.77
C LEU A 17 -52.79 -88.11 31.87
N ARG A 18 -53.61 -89.11 31.46
CA ARG A 18 -54.84 -88.83 30.69
C ARG A 18 -55.86 -88.05 31.49
N ALA A 19 -56.02 -88.39 32.78
CA ALA A 19 -56.87 -87.62 33.69
C ALA A 19 -56.34 -86.18 33.84
N ALA A 20 -55.03 -86.02 34.09
CA ALA A 20 -54.42 -84.70 34.20
C ALA A 20 -54.56 -83.83 32.93
N VAL A 21 -54.52 -84.43 31.73
CA VAL A 21 -54.74 -83.72 30.46
C VAL A 21 -56.21 -83.28 30.29
N PHE A 22 -57.15 -84.12 30.71
CA PHE A 22 -58.58 -83.78 30.67
C PHE A 22 -58.90 -82.64 31.65
N ASP A 23 -58.40 -82.75 32.89
CA ASP A 23 -58.60 -81.75 33.95
C ASP A 23 -57.84 -80.44 33.70
N GLY A 24 -56.67 -80.52 33.08
CA GLY A 24 -55.86 -79.36 32.72
C GLY A 24 -56.24 -78.70 31.39
N ALA A 25 -57.25 -79.21 30.68
CA ALA A 25 -57.71 -78.60 29.44
C ALA A 25 -58.32 -77.21 29.70
N ILE A 26 -57.90 -76.23 28.89
CA ILE A 26 -58.36 -74.84 29.01
C ILE A 26 -59.85 -74.71 28.64
N GLU A 27 -60.33 -75.53 27.72
CA GLU A 27 -61.73 -75.55 27.32
C GLU A 27 -62.56 -76.40 28.29
N ALA A 28 -63.82 -76.02 28.49
CA ALA A 28 -64.76 -76.80 29.28
C ALA A 28 -65.15 -78.08 28.54
N VAL A 29 -64.90 -79.25 29.13
CA VAL A 29 -65.18 -80.55 28.51
C VAL A 29 -66.09 -81.40 29.40
N LEU A 30 -67.14 -81.96 28.80
CA LEU A 30 -68.05 -82.93 29.38
C LEU A 30 -67.97 -84.25 28.61
N LEU A 31 -68.01 -85.37 29.33
CA LEU A 31 -68.32 -86.67 28.76
C LEU A 31 -69.76 -87.02 29.11
N VAL A 32 -70.57 -87.34 28.13
CA VAL A 32 -72.02 -87.52 28.29
C VAL A 32 -72.47 -88.83 27.67
N ASP A 33 -73.38 -89.53 28.33
CA ASP A 33 -74.19 -90.59 27.74
C ASP A 33 -75.58 -90.01 27.42
N PRO A 34 -75.83 -89.58 26.17
CA PRO A 34 -77.11 -88.99 25.80
C PRO A 34 -78.25 -90.02 25.73
N THR A 35 -77.95 -91.33 25.73
CA THR A 35 -78.99 -92.38 25.74
C THR A 35 -79.57 -92.56 27.13
N LEU A 36 -78.71 -92.45 28.16
CA LEU A 36 -79.10 -92.50 29.57
C LEU A 36 -79.42 -91.13 30.16
N ASP A 37 -79.22 -90.05 29.38
CA ASP A 37 -79.38 -88.66 29.80
C ASP A 37 -78.49 -88.29 30.99
N GLN A 38 -77.25 -88.79 30.98
CA GLN A 38 -76.29 -88.69 32.08
C GLN A 38 -75.01 -87.98 31.66
N ILE A 39 -74.49 -87.15 32.56
CA ILE A 39 -73.12 -86.65 32.48
C ILE A 39 -72.24 -87.71 33.16
N VAL A 40 -71.32 -88.27 32.39
CA VAL A 40 -70.42 -89.36 32.79
C VAL A 40 -69.17 -88.81 33.46
N ASP A 41 -68.65 -87.70 32.94
CA ASP A 41 -67.43 -87.06 33.45
C ASP A 41 -67.40 -85.56 33.08
N ALA A 42 -66.63 -84.75 33.80
CA ALA A 42 -66.51 -83.30 33.60
C ALA A 42 -65.16 -82.78 34.08
N ASN A 43 -64.49 -81.93 33.29
CA ASN A 43 -63.24 -81.31 33.75
C ASN A 43 -63.49 -80.07 34.63
N HIS A 44 -62.42 -79.57 35.29
CA HIS A 44 -62.49 -78.37 36.12
C HIS A 44 -63.06 -77.16 35.36
N ALA A 45 -62.63 -76.94 34.12
CA ALA A 45 -63.14 -75.84 33.30
C ALA A 45 -64.65 -75.94 33.02
N ALA A 46 -65.22 -77.14 32.88
CA ALA A 46 -66.65 -77.34 32.73
C ALA A 46 -67.43 -77.08 34.02
N CYS A 47 -66.85 -77.46 35.17
CA CYS A 47 -67.42 -77.15 36.48
C CYS A 47 -67.49 -75.63 36.68
N ASP A 48 -66.39 -74.93 36.40
CA ASP A 48 -66.30 -73.47 36.53
C ASP A 48 -67.23 -72.74 35.54
N LEU A 49 -67.28 -73.21 34.28
CA LEU A 49 -68.13 -72.60 33.25
C LEU A 49 -69.62 -72.75 33.55
N LEU A 50 -70.05 -73.92 34.05
CA LEU A 50 -71.46 -74.21 34.35
C LEU A 50 -71.87 -73.82 35.77
N GLY A 51 -70.91 -73.51 36.65
CA GLY A 51 -71.16 -73.09 38.03
C GLY A 51 -71.55 -74.22 38.98
N HIS A 52 -71.35 -75.47 38.58
CA HIS A 52 -71.67 -76.64 39.39
C HIS A 52 -70.39 -77.32 39.87
N GLY A 53 -70.35 -77.76 41.13
CA GLY A 53 -69.30 -78.66 41.59
C GLY A 53 -69.35 -80.00 40.87
N TYR A 54 -68.20 -80.66 40.71
CA TYR A 54 -68.05 -81.92 39.97
C TYR A 54 -69.12 -82.97 40.33
N ASP A 55 -69.24 -83.31 41.62
CA ASP A 55 -70.22 -84.30 42.09
C ASP A 55 -71.67 -83.89 41.80
N SER A 56 -71.99 -82.59 41.91
CA SER A 56 -73.32 -82.07 41.60
C SER A 56 -73.63 -82.19 40.11
N LEU A 57 -72.63 -81.97 39.26
CA LEU A 57 -72.81 -81.96 37.81
C LEU A 57 -73.08 -83.38 37.28
N LEU A 58 -72.43 -84.40 37.83
CA LEU A 58 -72.69 -85.82 37.50
C LEU A 58 -74.08 -86.30 37.90
N GLN A 59 -74.71 -85.67 38.90
CA GLN A 59 -76.08 -85.99 39.33
C GLN A 59 -77.15 -85.26 38.52
N ILE A 60 -76.78 -84.25 37.73
CA ILE A 60 -77.70 -83.51 36.88
C ILE A 60 -77.91 -84.28 35.57
N LYS A 61 -79.18 -84.38 35.15
CA LYS A 61 -79.50 -84.89 33.81
C LYS A 61 -78.93 -83.96 32.76
N PHE A 62 -78.27 -84.51 31.74
CA PHE A 62 -77.67 -83.69 30.69
C PHE A 62 -78.69 -82.79 29.98
N SER A 63 -79.90 -83.29 29.76
CA SER A 63 -81.03 -82.55 29.23
C SER A 63 -81.48 -81.38 30.13
N ALA A 64 -81.35 -81.52 31.46
CA ALA A 64 -81.77 -80.50 32.42
C ALA A 64 -80.92 -79.23 32.33
N LEU A 65 -79.65 -79.34 31.92
CA LEU A 65 -78.80 -78.18 31.67
C LEU A 65 -79.35 -77.26 30.56
N HIS A 66 -80.22 -77.78 29.69
CA HIS A 66 -80.68 -77.07 28.49
C HIS A 66 -82.15 -76.66 28.55
N GLY A 67 -82.85 -76.93 29.67
CA GLY A 67 -84.23 -76.50 29.91
C GLY A 67 -85.18 -76.80 28.74
N SER A 68 -85.76 -75.76 28.13
CA SER A 68 -86.70 -75.88 27.00
C SER A 68 -86.04 -76.17 25.65
N GLN A 69 -84.70 -76.29 25.57
CA GLN A 69 -83.95 -76.47 24.32
C GLN A 69 -83.76 -77.94 23.90
N LEU A 70 -84.56 -78.85 24.44
CA LEU A 70 -84.50 -80.29 24.11
C LEU A 70 -84.50 -80.57 22.60
N PRO A 71 -85.31 -79.91 21.74
CA PRO A 71 -85.27 -80.15 20.30
C PRO A 71 -83.89 -79.84 19.68
N ALA A 72 -83.27 -78.72 20.08
CA ALA A 72 -81.95 -78.33 19.59
C ALA A 72 -80.87 -79.30 20.10
N LEU A 73 -81.00 -79.79 21.33
CA LEU A 73 -80.08 -80.75 21.93
C LEU A 73 -80.14 -82.10 21.21
N VAL A 74 -81.34 -82.57 20.86
CA VAL A 74 -81.54 -83.79 20.08
C VAL A 74 -80.92 -83.66 18.70
N VAL A 75 -81.14 -82.54 18.00
CA VAL A 75 -80.54 -82.28 16.68
C VAL A 75 -79.02 -82.27 16.78
N PHE A 76 -78.46 -81.62 17.80
CA PHE A 76 -77.01 -81.61 18.04
C PHE A 76 -76.48 -83.03 18.26
N ASN A 77 -77.08 -83.81 19.16
CA ASN A 77 -76.65 -85.18 19.45
C ASN A 77 -76.73 -86.07 18.19
N GLN A 78 -77.82 -86.00 17.43
CA GLN A 78 -77.99 -86.74 16.17
C GLN A 78 -76.93 -86.33 15.14
N ALA A 79 -76.65 -85.04 15.01
CA ALA A 79 -75.63 -84.53 14.09
C ALA A 79 -74.24 -85.04 14.46
N VAL A 80 -73.87 -85.06 15.75
CA VAL A 80 -72.60 -85.63 16.20
C VAL A 80 -72.54 -87.14 15.95
N PHE A 81 -73.60 -87.89 16.22
CA PHE A 81 -73.61 -89.34 16.00
C PHE A 81 -73.54 -89.73 14.52
N ALA A 82 -74.19 -88.95 13.65
CA ALA A 82 -74.19 -89.17 12.20
C ALA A 82 -72.87 -88.73 11.55
N LYS A 83 -72.29 -87.60 11.96
CA LYS A 83 -71.12 -86.99 11.30
C LYS A 83 -69.79 -87.26 12.01
N GLY A 84 -69.83 -87.85 13.21
CA GLY A 84 -68.66 -88.10 14.06
C GLY A 84 -68.18 -86.87 14.84
N THR A 85 -68.24 -85.67 14.26
CA THR A 85 -67.98 -84.37 14.90
C THR A 85 -68.99 -83.32 14.45
N TYR A 86 -69.43 -82.44 15.34
CA TYR A 86 -70.33 -81.34 14.98
C TYR A 86 -70.19 -80.14 15.92
N TRP A 87 -70.37 -78.93 15.38
CA TRP A 87 -70.35 -77.69 16.14
C TRP A 87 -71.70 -76.98 16.07
N SER A 88 -72.09 -76.28 17.14
CA SER A 88 -73.31 -75.49 17.19
C SER A 88 -73.21 -74.34 18.17
N HIS A 89 -73.83 -73.20 17.84
CA HIS A 89 -74.05 -72.07 18.77
C HIS A 89 -75.52 -71.97 19.20
N ALA A 90 -76.34 -72.97 18.84
CA ALA A 90 -77.78 -72.94 19.07
C ALA A 90 -78.18 -73.35 20.50
N LEU A 91 -77.25 -73.91 21.27
CA LEU A 91 -77.47 -74.35 22.64
C LEU A 91 -76.98 -73.29 23.63
N THR A 92 -77.81 -72.97 24.61
CA THR A 92 -77.49 -72.03 25.67
C THR A 92 -77.79 -72.68 27.02
N PRO A 93 -76.85 -73.44 27.60
CA PRO A 93 -77.08 -74.11 28.87
C PRO A 93 -77.28 -73.09 29.99
N ILE A 94 -77.95 -73.53 31.04
CA ILE A 94 -78.26 -72.72 32.21
C ILE A 94 -77.13 -72.94 33.23
N HIS A 95 -76.46 -71.86 33.60
CA HIS A 95 -75.50 -71.82 34.70
C HIS A 95 -76.21 -72.08 36.04
N ALA A 96 -75.52 -72.60 37.06
CA ALA A 96 -76.09 -72.86 38.39
C ALA A 96 -76.79 -71.65 39.03
N GLY A 97 -76.34 -70.44 38.70
CA GLY A 97 -76.95 -69.17 39.10
C GLY A 97 -78.21 -68.74 38.32
N GLY A 98 -78.70 -69.57 37.39
CA GLY A 98 -79.93 -69.35 36.62
C GLY A 98 -79.76 -68.57 35.31
N THR A 99 -78.54 -68.14 34.97
CA THR A 99 -78.25 -67.39 33.73
C THR A 99 -78.02 -68.32 32.55
N GLN A 100 -78.56 -67.97 31.38
CA GLN A 100 -78.27 -68.69 30.14
C GLN A 100 -76.89 -68.28 29.60
N LEU A 101 -76.05 -69.26 29.30
CA LEU A 101 -74.71 -69.06 28.76
C LEU A 101 -74.75 -69.16 27.23
N ARG A 102 -74.11 -68.22 26.52
CA ARG A 102 -73.96 -68.30 25.06
C ARG A 102 -72.63 -68.97 24.72
N LEU A 103 -72.70 -70.25 24.38
CA LEU A 103 -71.51 -71.08 24.19
C LEU A 103 -71.44 -71.62 22.76
N GLU A 104 -70.22 -71.85 22.28
CA GLU A 104 -69.96 -72.74 21.16
C GLU A 104 -69.84 -74.17 21.69
N TYR A 105 -70.73 -75.04 21.22
CA TYR A 105 -70.72 -76.47 21.49
C TYR A 105 -69.97 -77.19 20.38
N ALA A 106 -69.01 -78.02 20.75
CA ALA A 106 -68.28 -78.90 19.86
C ALA A 106 -68.40 -80.35 20.36
N GLY A 107 -69.11 -81.20 19.63
CA GLY A 107 -69.33 -82.59 20.01
C GLY A 107 -68.49 -83.55 19.19
N LYS A 108 -67.90 -84.56 19.85
CA LYS A 108 -67.22 -85.70 19.24
C LYS A 108 -67.83 -87.00 19.73
N ARG A 109 -68.19 -87.89 18.79
CA ARG A 109 -68.65 -89.24 19.13
C ARG A 109 -67.48 -90.09 19.65
N LEU A 110 -67.68 -90.74 20.78
CA LEU A 110 -66.79 -91.76 21.35
C LEU A 110 -67.51 -93.12 21.41
N SER A 111 -66.74 -94.21 21.36
CA SER A 111 -67.26 -95.58 21.51
C SER A 111 -66.44 -96.32 22.54
N HIS A 112 -67.09 -96.77 23.62
CA HIS A 112 -66.43 -97.45 24.73
C HIS A 112 -67.29 -98.62 25.24
N HIS A 113 -66.73 -99.84 25.21
CA HIS A 113 -67.41 -101.10 25.59
C HIS A 113 -68.85 -101.25 25.04
N GLY A 114 -69.05 -100.89 23.77
CA GLY A 114 -70.36 -100.99 23.10
C GLY A 114 -71.33 -99.83 23.37
N ARG A 115 -70.97 -98.86 24.21
CA ARG A 115 -71.74 -97.62 24.45
C ARG A 115 -71.25 -96.48 23.55
N SER A 116 -72.17 -95.70 23.02
CA SER A 116 -71.86 -94.48 22.24
C SER A 116 -71.94 -93.26 23.15
N LEU A 117 -70.78 -92.72 23.52
CA LEU A 117 -70.65 -91.53 24.37
C LEU A 117 -70.40 -90.29 23.52
N LEU A 118 -70.64 -89.12 24.12
CA LEU A 118 -70.42 -87.81 23.52
C LEU A 118 -69.38 -87.04 24.34
N LEU A 119 -68.23 -86.73 23.73
CA LEU A 119 -67.30 -85.76 24.28
C LEU A 119 -67.74 -84.38 23.79
N LEU A 120 -68.17 -83.53 24.71
CA LEU A 120 -68.67 -82.20 24.44
C LEU A 120 -67.68 -81.18 24.97
N THR A 121 -67.18 -80.32 24.09
CA THR A 121 -66.39 -79.16 24.45
C THR A 121 -67.24 -77.90 24.32
N MET A 122 -67.15 -77.00 25.31
CA MET A 122 -67.91 -75.76 25.38
C MET A 122 -66.97 -74.58 25.52
N SER A 123 -67.19 -73.55 24.71
CA SER A 123 -66.39 -72.32 24.73
C SER A 123 -67.30 -71.09 24.88
N ASP A 124 -66.99 -70.21 25.84
CA ASP A 124 -67.70 -68.94 26.02
C ASP A 124 -67.40 -67.96 24.88
N LEU A 125 -68.42 -67.63 24.10
CA LEU A 125 -68.31 -66.75 22.93
C LEU A 125 -68.02 -65.29 23.32
N GLU A 126 -68.48 -64.83 24.49
CA GLU A 126 -68.30 -63.45 24.94
C GLU A 126 -66.86 -63.22 25.43
N GLN A 127 -66.31 -64.18 26.19
CA GLN A 127 -64.89 -64.13 26.58
C GLN A 127 -63.95 -64.20 25.38
N ARG A 128 -64.29 -64.98 24.35
CA ARG A 128 -63.50 -65.05 23.11
C ARG A 128 -63.53 -63.74 22.34
N ARG A 129 -64.68 -63.06 22.31
CA ARG A 129 -64.82 -61.74 21.68
C ARG A 129 -63.99 -60.66 22.38
N ARG A 130 -63.97 -60.64 23.71
CA ARG A 130 -63.14 -59.69 24.48
C ARG A 130 -61.65 -59.84 24.16
N ARG A 131 -61.14 -61.08 24.18
CA ARG A 131 -59.74 -61.37 23.80
C ARG A 131 -59.38 -60.92 22.38
N TYR A 132 -60.33 -60.98 21.45
CA TYR A 132 -60.12 -60.49 20.08
C TYR A 132 -60.05 -58.96 20.02
N VAL A 133 -60.90 -58.26 20.76
CA VAL A 133 -60.89 -56.78 20.81
C VAL A 133 -59.59 -56.26 21.43
N ASP A 134 -59.12 -56.89 22.51
CA ASP A 134 -57.86 -56.50 23.16
C ASP A 134 -56.66 -56.70 22.23
N ALA A 135 -56.62 -57.81 21.48
CA ALA A 135 -55.56 -58.08 20.51
C ALA A 135 -55.53 -57.05 19.35
N VAL A 136 -56.68 -56.56 18.90
CA VAL A 136 -56.78 -55.52 17.86
C VAL A 136 -56.34 -54.15 18.39
N ALA A 137 -56.61 -53.85 19.66
CA ALA A 137 -56.16 -52.61 20.29
C ALA A 137 -54.63 -52.55 20.44
N ASP A 138 -54.00 -53.68 20.76
CA ASP A 138 -52.54 -53.81 20.83
C ASP A 138 -51.86 -53.61 19.47
N ASP A 139 -52.44 -54.13 18.38
CA ASP A 139 -51.92 -53.92 17.02
C ASP A 139 -51.97 -52.43 16.61
N TYR A 140 -53.03 -51.70 16.97
CA TYR A 140 -53.18 -50.28 16.66
C TYR A 140 -52.15 -49.39 17.38
N MET A 141 -51.76 -49.73 18.62
CA MET A 141 -50.71 -48.99 19.33
C MET A 141 -49.31 -49.26 18.76
N ARG A 142 -49.11 -50.41 18.11
CA ARG A 142 -47.82 -50.80 17.52
C ARG A 142 -47.48 -50.04 16.25
N ASP A 143 -48.47 -49.56 15.50
CA ASP A 143 -48.27 -48.84 14.23
C ASP A 143 -47.96 -47.33 14.39
N GLY A 144 -48.32 -46.71 15.52
CA GLY A 144 -48.06 -45.29 15.78
C GLY A 144 -46.60 -44.95 16.12
N LEU A 145 -45.92 -45.85 16.86
CA LEU A 145 -44.52 -45.67 17.31
C LEU A 145 -43.48 -45.65 16.16
N PRO A 146 -43.55 -46.54 15.15
CA PRO A 146 -42.62 -46.55 14.01
C PRO A 146 -42.73 -45.34 13.09
N ALA A 147 -43.89 -44.67 13.03
CA ALA A 147 -44.08 -43.45 12.25
C ALA A 147 -43.42 -42.24 12.93
N TRP A 148 -43.55 -42.13 14.26
CA TRP A 148 -42.95 -41.04 15.04
C TRP A 148 -41.42 -41.13 15.03
N GLN A 149 -40.85 -42.32 15.22
CA GLN A 149 -39.40 -42.55 15.14
C GLN A 149 -38.81 -42.25 13.76
N ARG A 150 -39.59 -42.41 12.67
CA ARG A 150 -39.15 -42.05 11.32
C ARG A 150 -39.08 -40.54 11.13
N ILE A 151 -40.06 -39.79 11.64
CA ILE A 151 -40.07 -38.33 11.58
C ILE A 151 -38.91 -37.75 12.40
N GLU A 152 -38.69 -38.28 13.60
CA GLU A 152 -37.58 -37.84 14.46
C GLU A 152 -36.21 -38.07 13.81
N ARG A 153 -35.98 -39.22 13.18
CA ARG A 153 -34.74 -39.47 12.43
C ARG A 153 -34.55 -38.52 11.25
N VAL A 154 -35.60 -38.29 10.45
CA VAL A 154 -35.52 -37.35 9.32
C VAL A 154 -35.16 -35.95 9.81
N PHE A 155 -35.73 -35.51 10.93
CA PHE A 155 -35.41 -34.21 11.51
C PHE A 155 -33.94 -34.15 11.98
N GLN A 156 -33.47 -35.17 12.69
CA GLN A 156 -32.08 -35.28 13.13
C GLN A 156 -31.09 -35.32 11.96
N ASP A 157 -31.42 -36.03 10.89
CA ASP A 157 -30.58 -36.11 9.69
C ASP A 157 -30.47 -34.75 8.98
N ILE A 158 -31.59 -34.04 8.82
CA ILE A 158 -31.62 -32.68 8.23
C ILE A 158 -30.82 -31.70 9.10
N GLU A 159 -30.99 -31.75 10.41
CA GLU A 159 -30.26 -30.87 11.33
C GLU A 159 -28.75 -31.14 11.28
N ARG A 160 -28.36 -32.41 11.23
CA ARG A 160 -26.95 -32.81 11.09
C ARG A 160 -26.36 -32.36 9.76
N GLU A 161 -27.10 -32.49 8.67
CA GLU A 161 -26.66 -32.05 7.33
C GLU A 161 -26.47 -30.52 7.28
N ASN A 162 -27.43 -29.75 7.80
CA ASN A 162 -27.33 -28.30 7.89
C ASN A 162 -26.14 -27.85 8.75
N GLN A 163 -25.89 -28.52 9.88
CA GLN A 163 -24.72 -28.24 10.71
C GLN A 163 -23.40 -28.55 9.99
N LEU A 164 -23.34 -29.60 9.17
CA LEU A 164 -22.14 -29.91 8.38
C LEU A 164 -21.86 -28.83 7.34
N ILE A 165 -22.91 -28.31 6.68
CA ILE A 165 -22.79 -27.21 5.71
C ILE A 165 -22.25 -25.94 6.40
N LEU A 166 -22.85 -25.54 7.53
CA LEU A 166 -22.44 -24.34 8.26
C LEU A 166 -21.01 -24.46 8.83
N ARG A 167 -20.59 -25.66 9.25
CA ARG A 167 -19.23 -25.93 9.75
C ARG A 167 -18.17 -25.94 8.65
N ALA A 168 -18.53 -26.31 7.43
CA ALA A 168 -17.61 -26.34 6.29
C ALA A 168 -17.37 -24.96 5.68
N ALA A 169 -18.26 -23.99 5.93
CA ALA A 169 -18.11 -22.63 5.44
C ALA A 169 -16.91 -21.93 6.09
N GLY A 170 -15.99 -21.41 5.26
CA GLY A 170 -14.86 -20.60 5.71
C GLY A 170 -15.23 -19.13 6.01
N GLU A 171 -16.43 -18.71 5.59
CA GLU A 171 -16.99 -17.39 5.85
C GLU A 171 -17.85 -17.43 7.11
N GLY A 172 -17.88 -16.31 7.83
CA GLY A 172 -18.74 -16.15 8.99
C GLY A 172 -20.20 -16.05 8.54
N ILE A 173 -21.06 -16.85 9.14
CA ILE A 173 -22.49 -16.90 8.84
C ILE A 173 -23.25 -16.76 10.15
N TYR A 174 -24.20 -15.82 10.20
CA TYR A 174 -25.16 -15.72 11.29
C TYR A 174 -26.54 -15.34 10.81
N GLY A 175 -27.54 -15.75 11.57
CA GLY A 175 -28.94 -15.37 11.35
C GLY A 175 -29.38 -14.33 12.37
N VAL A 176 -30.24 -13.40 11.95
CA VAL A 176 -30.99 -12.51 12.85
C VAL A 176 -32.49 -12.63 12.57
N ASN A 177 -33.31 -12.50 13.60
CA ASN A 177 -34.77 -12.46 13.47
C ASN A 177 -35.29 -11.05 13.12
N ALA A 178 -36.61 -10.90 12.99
CA ALA A 178 -37.25 -9.62 12.67
C ALA A 178 -37.01 -8.51 13.74
N GLU A 179 -36.64 -8.86 14.97
CA GLU A 179 -36.26 -7.91 16.02
C GLU A 179 -34.75 -7.61 16.07
N GLY A 180 -33.95 -8.12 15.13
CA GLY A 180 -32.50 -7.93 15.10
C GLY A 180 -31.72 -8.81 16.08
N LYS A 181 -32.38 -9.78 16.73
CA LYS A 181 -31.74 -10.73 17.64
C LYS A 181 -31.11 -11.88 16.89
N THR A 182 -29.90 -12.26 17.27
CA THR A 182 -29.17 -13.37 16.65
C THR A 182 -29.88 -14.70 16.92
N THR A 183 -30.10 -15.49 15.86
CA THR A 183 -30.78 -16.81 15.94
C THR A 183 -29.79 -17.96 15.89
N PHE A 184 -28.72 -17.83 15.12
CA PHE A 184 -27.63 -18.80 15.06
C PHE A 184 -26.34 -18.12 14.58
N VAL A 185 -25.21 -18.78 14.81
CA VAL A 185 -23.88 -18.37 14.36
C VAL A 185 -23.10 -19.64 13.99
N ASN A 186 -22.33 -19.61 12.91
CA ASN A 186 -21.46 -20.73 12.54
C ASN A 186 -20.06 -20.60 13.20
N PRO A 187 -19.25 -21.67 13.23
CA PRO A 187 -17.93 -21.61 13.86
C PRO A 187 -16.95 -20.62 13.24
N ALA A 188 -17.05 -20.36 11.94
CA ALA A 188 -16.20 -19.35 11.29
C ALA A 188 -16.50 -17.95 11.82
N ALA A 189 -17.78 -17.61 12.05
CA ALA A 189 -18.17 -16.35 12.66
C ALA A 189 -17.65 -16.23 14.10
N GLU A 190 -17.72 -17.31 14.88
CA GLU A 190 -17.16 -17.34 16.25
C GLU A 190 -15.64 -17.07 16.24
N LEU A 191 -14.90 -17.67 15.31
CA LEU A 191 -13.46 -17.49 15.19
C LEU A 191 -13.08 -16.06 14.78
N ILE A 192 -13.77 -15.48 13.79
CA ILE A 192 -13.50 -14.14 13.27
C ILE A 192 -13.85 -13.09 14.33
N LEU A 193 -15.03 -13.18 14.93
CA LEU A 193 -15.54 -12.18 15.88
C LEU A 193 -15.02 -12.40 17.32
N GLY A 194 -14.58 -13.60 17.66
CA GLY A 194 -14.12 -13.96 19.01
C GLY A 194 -15.23 -14.11 20.05
N TRP A 195 -16.49 -14.10 19.61
CA TRP A 195 -17.66 -14.39 20.45
C TRP A 195 -18.10 -15.83 20.26
N THR A 196 -18.61 -16.47 21.31
CA THR A 196 -19.22 -17.81 21.19
C THR A 196 -20.68 -17.72 20.78
N ALA A 197 -21.21 -18.79 20.19
CA ALA A 197 -22.61 -18.87 19.77
C ALA A 197 -23.56 -18.65 20.95
N ASP A 198 -23.25 -19.24 22.11
CA ASP A 198 -24.04 -19.08 23.34
C ASP A 198 -24.08 -17.63 23.85
N GLU A 199 -23.06 -16.82 23.54
CA GLU A 199 -23.00 -15.40 23.93
C GLU A 199 -23.74 -14.49 22.95
N LEU A 200 -23.80 -14.86 21.67
CA LEU A 200 -24.44 -14.04 20.64
C LEU A 200 -25.91 -14.38 20.45
N VAL A 201 -26.30 -15.65 20.52
CA VAL A 201 -27.68 -16.09 20.30
C VAL A 201 -28.62 -15.43 21.31
N GLY A 202 -29.68 -14.80 20.80
CA GLY A 202 -30.67 -14.06 21.59
C GLY A 202 -30.29 -12.61 21.91
N THR A 203 -29.06 -12.19 21.65
CA THR A 203 -28.60 -10.79 21.80
C THR A 203 -28.80 -9.98 20.52
N GLU A 204 -28.76 -8.66 20.64
CA GLU A 204 -28.89 -7.76 19.48
C GLU A 204 -27.55 -7.64 18.75
N MET A 205 -27.46 -8.16 17.52
CA MET A 205 -26.18 -8.28 16.81
C MET A 205 -25.52 -6.92 16.55
N HIS A 206 -26.31 -5.90 16.19
CA HIS A 206 -25.81 -4.56 15.89
C HIS A 206 -25.10 -3.93 17.09
N ALA A 207 -25.66 -4.07 18.29
CA ALA A 207 -25.08 -3.55 19.52
C ALA A 207 -23.76 -4.24 19.90
N MET A 208 -23.60 -5.51 19.51
CA MET A 208 -22.44 -6.33 19.88
C MET A 208 -21.26 -6.15 18.93
N VAL A 209 -21.49 -6.15 17.62
CA VAL A 209 -20.40 -6.18 16.61
C VAL A 209 -20.41 -5.04 15.61
N HIS A 210 -21.46 -4.20 15.58
CA HIS A 210 -21.64 -3.19 14.53
C HIS A 210 -22.00 -1.80 15.10
N HIS A 211 -21.66 -1.54 16.36
CA HIS A 211 -22.12 -0.37 17.11
C HIS A 211 -21.44 0.97 16.73
N SER A 212 -20.32 0.94 16.02
CA SER A 212 -19.56 2.12 15.59
C SER A 212 -18.77 1.90 14.31
N HIS A 213 -18.55 2.98 13.55
CA HIS A 213 -17.62 3.01 12.43
C HIS A 213 -16.17 2.93 12.91
N HIS A 214 -15.24 2.64 11.99
CA HIS A 214 -13.81 2.55 12.28
C HIS A 214 -13.23 3.86 12.87
N ASP A 215 -13.79 5.01 12.51
CA ASP A 215 -13.39 6.33 13.03
C ASP A 215 -13.95 6.64 14.44
N GLY A 216 -14.66 5.69 15.05
CA GLY A 216 -15.25 5.81 16.38
C GLY A 216 -16.61 6.51 16.42
N ARG A 217 -17.15 6.96 15.27
CA ARG A 217 -18.53 7.49 15.24
C ARG A 217 -19.53 6.39 15.52
N HIS A 218 -20.53 6.69 16.35
CA HIS A 218 -21.63 5.76 16.63
C HIS A 218 -22.38 5.41 15.34
N TYR A 219 -22.64 4.11 15.16
CA TYR A 219 -23.38 3.60 14.02
C TYR A 219 -24.81 3.26 14.47
N PRO A 220 -25.83 4.04 14.09
CA PRO A 220 -27.21 3.74 14.45
C PRO A 220 -27.77 2.55 13.65
N GLY A 221 -28.47 1.63 14.33
CA GLY A 221 -29.07 0.43 13.69
C GLY A 221 -30.05 0.74 12.56
N GLN A 222 -30.66 1.93 12.53
CA GLN A 222 -31.51 2.37 11.41
C GLN A 222 -30.75 2.55 10.09
N ALA A 223 -29.45 2.85 10.18
CA ALA A 223 -28.56 2.99 9.03
C ALA A 223 -27.82 1.69 8.69
N CYS A 224 -28.00 0.63 9.49
CA CYS A 224 -27.35 -0.66 9.27
C CYS A 224 -27.92 -1.38 8.04
N PRO A 225 -27.08 -1.72 7.03
CA PRO A 225 -27.48 -2.48 5.84
C PRO A 225 -28.00 -3.88 6.16
N ILE A 226 -27.51 -4.50 7.24
CA ILE A 226 -28.04 -5.80 7.71
C ILE A 226 -29.51 -5.66 8.08
N TYR A 227 -29.86 -4.59 8.81
CA TYR A 227 -31.25 -4.32 9.19
C TYR A 227 -32.08 -3.70 8.07
N ALA A 228 -31.45 -3.13 7.03
CA ALA A 228 -32.15 -2.70 5.82
C ALA A 228 -32.75 -3.91 5.10
N ALA A 229 -31.99 -5.02 5.00
CA ALA A 229 -32.38 -6.21 4.22
C ALA A 229 -33.74 -6.83 4.58
N PHE A 230 -34.16 -6.80 5.85
CA PHE A 230 -35.49 -7.28 6.21
C PHE A 230 -36.57 -6.19 6.29
N ARG A 231 -36.19 -4.90 6.26
CA ARG A 231 -37.14 -3.78 6.14
C ARG A 231 -37.62 -3.60 4.71
N ASP A 232 -36.72 -3.75 3.75
CA ASP A 232 -37.02 -3.61 2.32
C ASP A 232 -37.14 -4.94 1.58
N GLY A 233 -36.73 -6.06 2.20
CA GLY A 233 -36.78 -7.38 1.60
C GLY A 233 -35.74 -7.59 0.49
N ALA A 234 -34.74 -6.72 0.39
CA ALA A 234 -33.69 -6.77 -0.63
C ALA A 234 -32.36 -7.34 -0.08
N VAL A 235 -31.54 -7.86 -0.98
CA VAL A 235 -30.17 -8.27 -0.65
C VAL A 235 -29.28 -7.04 -0.60
N HIS A 236 -28.53 -6.87 0.49
CA HIS A 236 -27.56 -5.79 0.65
C HIS A 236 -26.15 -6.34 0.72
N THR A 237 -25.25 -5.82 -0.11
CA THR A 237 -23.83 -6.16 -0.10
C THR A 237 -23.03 -4.92 0.25
N VAL A 238 -22.08 -5.07 1.17
CA VAL A 238 -21.28 -3.97 1.71
C VAL A 238 -19.82 -4.37 1.73
N ASP A 239 -18.97 -3.48 1.25
CA ASP A 239 -17.51 -3.57 1.32
C ASP A 239 -16.99 -2.36 2.10
N GLY A 240 -15.90 -2.56 2.86
CA GLY A 240 -15.24 -1.48 3.61
C GLY A 240 -15.90 -1.10 4.93
N GLU A 241 -16.59 -2.02 5.60
CA GLU A 241 -17.04 -1.83 6.99
C GLU A 241 -16.22 -2.65 7.98
N VAL A 242 -16.33 -2.30 9.26
CA VAL A 242 -15.66 -3.02 10.34
C VAL A 242 -16.66 -3.69 11.26
N PHE A 243 -16.39 -4.94 11.61
CA PHE A 243 -17.03 -5.62 12.73
C PHE A 243 -16.10 -5.60 13.94
N TRP A 244 -16.67 -5.42 15.12
CA TRP A 244 -15.94 -5.35 16.37
C TRP A 244 -15.88 -6.72 17.04
N ARG A 245 -14.65 -7.15 17.34
CA ARG A 245 -14.40 -8.37 18.07
C ARG A 245 -14.69 -8.19 19.55
N LYS A 246 -14.84 -9.31 20.26
CA LYS A 246 -14.98 -9.33 21.73
C LYS A 246 -13.83 -8.64 22.47
N ASP A 247 -12.61 -8.68 21.93
CA ASP A 247 -11.44 -8.01 22.50
C ASP A 247 -11.37 -6.51 22.19
N GLY A 248 -12.37 -5.96 21.49
CA GLY A 248 -12.46 -4.56 21.09
C GLY A 248 -11.64 -4.19 19.86
N LYS A 249 -11.01 -5.15 19.17
CA LYS A 249 -10.31 -4.86 17.91
C LYS A 249 -11.28 -4.86 16.72
N PRO A 250 -11.15 -3.92 15.78
CA PRO A 250 -11.91 -3.95 14.54
C PRO A 250 -11.38 -5.03 13.60
N VAL A 251 -12.27 -5.63 12.82
CA VAL A 251 -11.99 -6.54 11.71
C VAL A 251 -12.66 -5.97 10.48
N TRP A 252 -11.90 -5.76 9.41
CA TRP A 252 -12.47 -5.33 8.15
C TRP A 252 -13.24 -6.48 7.51
N VAL A 253 -14.48 -6.20 7.14
CA VAL A 253 -15.37 -7.22 6.59
C VAL A 253 -15.99 -6.78 5.27
N GLU A 254 -16.13 -7.77 4.40
CA GLU A 254 -17.03 -7.71 3.25
C GLU A 254 -18.20 -8.64 3.59
N TYR A 255 -19.44 -8.14 3.50
CA TYR A 255 -20.60 -8.94 3.90
C TYR A 255 -21.82 -8.74 3.01
N THR A 256 -22.64 -9.78 2.97
CA THR A 256 -23.93 -9.80 2.28
C THR A 256 -25.02 -10.21 3.27
N SER A 257 -26.07 -9.39 3.37
CA SER A 257 -27.28 -9.69 4.14
C SER A 257 -28.41 -10.11 3.19
N THR A 258 -28.92 -11.32 3.39
CA THR A 258 -29.99 -11.92 2.58
C THR A 258 -31.24 -12.17 3.42
N PRO A 259 -32.41 -11.62 3.07
CA PRO A 259 -33.63 -11.80 3.85
C PRO A 259 -34.19 -13.23 3.76
N ILE A 260 -34.69 -13.74 4.89
CA ILE A 260 -35.36 -15.03 5.01
C ILE A 260 -36.87 -14.81 4.97
N HIS A 261 -37.56 -15.52 4.08
CA HIS A 261 -39.01 -15.46 3.94
C HIS A 261 -39.66 -16.74 4.47
N ASP A 262 -40.82 -16.60 5.11
CA ASP A 262 -41.66 -17.74 5.43
C ASP A 262 -42.47 -18.22 4.21
N ARG A 263 -43.27 -19.29 4.40
CA ARG A 263 -44.11 -19.86 3.34
C ARG A 263 -45.21 -18.92 2.83
N SER A 264 -45.52 -17.86 3.57
CA SER A 264 -46.51 -16.84 3.21
C SER A 264 -45.89 -15.64 2.49
N GLY A 265 -44.56 -15.61 2.35
CA GLY A 265 -43.82 -14.51 1.73
C GLY A 265 -43.49 -13.37 2.70
N VAL A 266 -43.71 -13.55 4.00
CA VAL A 266 -43.38 -12.56 5.03
C VAL A 266 -41.91 -12.73 5.43
N VAL A 267 -41.18 -11.62 5.54
CA VAL A 267 -39.78 -11.64 5.99
C VAL A 267 -39.73 -11.94 7.48
N VAL A 268 -39.04 -13.01 7.86
CA VAL A 268 -38.89 -13.47 9.25
C VAL A 268 -37.52 -13.19 9.86
N GLY A 269 -36.56 -12.78 9.04
CA GLY A 269 -35.19 -12.48 9.46
C GLY A 269 -34.24 -12.26 8.29
N ALA A 270 -32.95 -12.31 8.56
CA ALA A 270 -31.90 -12.25 7.55
C ALA A 270 -30.74 -13.19 7.89
N VAL A 271 -30.12 -13.78 6.88
CA VAL A 271 -28.82 -14.46 6.98
C VAL A 271 -27.75 -13.50 6.50
N VAL A 272 -26.74 -13.26 7.33
CA VAL A 272 -25.56 -12.49 6.98
C VAL A 272 -24.40 -13.45 6.74
N VAL A 273 -23.75 -13.31 5.60
CA VAL A 273 -22.49 -13.99 5.28
C VAL A 273 -21.42 -12.92 5.19
N PHE A 274 -20.32 -13.07 5.92
CA PHE A 274 -19.25 -12.09 5.97
C PHE A 274 -17.87 -12.75 5.94
N ARG A 275 -16.90 -12.02 5.40
CA ARG A 275 -15.52 -12.47 5.25
C ARG A 275 -14.56 -11.45 5.85
N ASP A 276 -13.58 -11.94 6.61
CA ASP A 276 -12.46 -11.12 7.07
C ASP A 276 -11.56 -10.74 5.89
N VAL A 277 -11.50 -9.45 5.59
CA VAL A 277 -10.68 -8.84 4.54
C VAL A 277 -9.59 -7.94 5.12
N SER A 278 -9.29 -8.04 6.42
CA SER A 278 -8.28 -7.21 7.10
C SER A 278 -6.90 -7.31 6.46
N GLN A 279 -6.47 -8.53 6.10
CA GLN A 279 -5.19 -8.74 5.40
C GLN A 279 -5.18 -8.10 4.00
N ARG A 280 -6.31 -8.14 3.28
CA ARG A 280 -6.46 -7.51 1.95
C ARG A 280 -6.35 -6.00 2.09
N HIS A 281 -7.06 -5.41 3.06
CA HIS A 281 -7.03 -3.98 3.33
C HIS A 281 -5.63 -3.49 3.72
N GLU A 282 -4.94 -4.18 4.64
CA GLU A 282 -3.57 -3.83 5.02
C GLU A 282 -2.58 -3.93 3.85
N ALA A 283 -2.75 -4.94 2.99
CA ALA A 283 -1.90 -5.11 1.82
C ALA A 283 -2.13 -3.98 0.80
N ASP A 284 -3.38 -3.59 0.57
CA ASP A 284 -3.73 -2.48 -0.32
C ASP A 284 -3.19 -1.16 0.22
N GLU A 285 -3.32 -0.85 1.52
CA GLU A 285 -2.74 0.36 2.10
C GLU A 285 -1.22 0.40 1.94
N LYS A 286 -0.52 -0.71 2.21
CA LYS A 286 0.93 -0.82 2.02
C LYS A 286 1.33 -0.64 0.56
N LEU A 287 0.56 -1.20 -0.38
CA LEU A 287 0.81 -1.05 -1.80
C LEU A 287 0.67 0.41 -2.24
N HIS A 288 -0.41 1.09 -1.84
CA HIS A 288 -0.63 2.49 -2.18
C HIS A 288 0.49 3.39 -1.61
N ALA A 289 0.92 3.16 -0.37
CA ALA A 289 2.04 3.88 0.24
C ALA A 289 3.36 3.63 -0.52
N ALA A 290 3.63 2.39 -0.91
CA ALA A 290 4.85 2.04 -1.66
C ALA A 290 4.86 2.66 -3.07
N LEU A 291 3.72 2.67 -3.77
CA LEU A 291 3.59 3.29 -5.09
C LEU A 291 3.84 4.80 -5.03
N ALA A 292 3.28 5.49 -4.02
CA ALA A 292 3.50 6.92 -3.82
C ALA A 292 4.98 7.26 -3.59
N GLU A 293 5.71 6.41 -2.87
CA GLU A 293 7.15 6.60 -2.66
C GLU A 293 7.96 6.34 -3.95
N VAL A 294 7.59 5.33 -4.74
CA VAL A 294 8.21 5.05 -6.04
C VAL A 294 8.05 6.24 -6.99
N ASP A 295 6.85 6.81 -7.09
CA ASP A 295 6.59 7.96 -7.95
C ASP A 295 7.44 9.17 -7.55
N ARG A 296 7.53 9.44 -6.24
CA ARG A 296 8.37 10.53 -5.71
C ARG A 296 9.85 10.34 -6.03
N LEU A 297 10.37 9.12 -5.88
CA LEU A 297 11.76 8.80 -6.20
C LEU A 297 12.03 8.93 -7.70
N ARG A 298 11.07 8.51 -8.54
CA ARG A 298 11.17 8.60 -10.00
C ARG A 298 11.23 10.05 -10.48
N GLU A 299 10.39 10.94 -9.93
CA GLU A 299 10.45 12.37 -10.24
C GLU A 299 11.78 12.99 -9.85
N ARG A 300 12.29 12.67 -8.65
CA ARG A 300 13.61 13.14 -8.20
C ARG A 300 14.73 12.70 -9.14
N LEU A 301 14.74 11.42 -9.52
CA LEU A 301 15.72 10.88 -10.45
C LEU A 301 15.63 11.52 -11.83
N GLN A 302 14.42 11.80 -12.33
CA GLN A 302 14.26 12.46 -13.62
C GLN A 302 14.84 13.87 -13.60
N LEU A 303 14.54 14.66 -12.56
CA LEU A 303 15.08 16.01 -12.41
C LEU A 303 16.60 16.02 -12.23
N GLU A 304 17.14 15.04 -11.50
CA GLU A 304 18.59 14.87 -11.38
C GLU A 304 19.21 14.52 -12.74
N ASN A 305 18.59 13.64 -13.51
CA ASN A 305 19.08 13.27 -14.84
C ASN A 305 19.02 14.47 -15.80
N ASP A 306 17.92 15.21 -15.82
CA ASP A 306 17.75 16.40 -16.66
C ASP A 306 18.81 17.46 -16.30
N TYR A 307 19.03 17.70 -14.99
CA TYR A 307 20.08 18.60 -14.50
C TYR A 307 21.48 18.14 -14.94
N LEU A 308 21.81 16.86 -14.76
CA LEU A 308 23.10 16.30 -15.16
C LEU A 308 23.29 16.34 -16.69
N GLN A 309 22.24 16.15 -17.48
CA GLN A 309 22.29 16.26 -18.94
C GLN A 309 22.52 17.71 -19.39
N GLU A 310 21.88 18.69 -18.75
CA GLU A 310 22.17 20.12 -18.98
C GLU A 310 23.62 20.46 -18.62
N GLU A 311 24.12 19.92 -17.50
CA GLU A 311 25.51 20.10 -17.07
C GLU A 311 26.50 19.50 -18.08
N ILE A 312 26.29 18.26 -18.53
CA ILE A 312 27.13 17.59 -19.53
C ILE A 312 27.14 18.36 -20.86
N ARG A 313 25.99 18.93 -21.27
CA ARG A 313 25.92 19.77 -22.48
C ARG A 313 26.69 21.09 -22.34
N THR A 314 26.92 21.55 -21.10
CA THR A 314 27.62 22.79 -20.78
C THR A 314 29.12 22.57 -20.51
N GLU A 315 29.53 21.37 -20.11
CA GLU A 315 30.95 21.01 -19.87
C GLU A 315 31.69 20.61 -21.16
N THR A 316 32.22 21.59 -21.90
CA THR A 316 33.08 21.35 -23.06
C THR A 316 34.56 21.04 -22.73
N ASN A 317 34.99 20.87 -21.47
CA ASN A 317 36.39 20.53 -21.18
C ASN A 317 36.62 19.75 -19.85
N PRO A 318 36.78 18.41 -19.90
CA PRO A 318 36.86 17.56 -18.71
C PRO A 318 38.30 17.26 -18.26
N ARG A 319 39.11 18.28 -17.91
CA ARG A 319 40.42 18.06 -17.28
C ARG A 319 40.67 19.08 -16.16
N GLY A 320 41.04 18.55 -14.99
CA GLY A 320 41.13 19.28 -13.71
C GLY A 320 42.15 20.42 -13.65
N ILE A 321 42.47 20.89 -12.45
CA ILE A 321 43.31 22.08 -12.22
C ILE A 321 44.72 21.87 -12.80
N ILE A 322 45.14 22.76 -13.71
CA ILE A 322 46.45 22.73 -14.38
C ILE A 322 47.33 23.85 -13.83
N GLY A 323 48.53 23.47 -13.37
CA GLY A 323 49.56 24.40 -12.92
C GLY A 323 50.60 23.71 -12.06
N GLN A 324 51.78 24.29 -12.00
CA GLN A 324 52.91 23.87 -11.17
C GLN A 324 53.32 24.96 -10.17
N SER A 325 52.73 26.15 -10.26
CA SER A 325 53.06 27.25 -9.35
C SER A 325 52.79 26.96 -7.88
N GLU A 326 53.54 27.64 -7.00
CA GLU A 326 53.32 27.55 -5.56
C GLU A 326 51.88 27.92 -5.17
N ALA A 327 51.27 28.88 -5.88
CA ALA A 327 49.88 29.27 -5.72
C ALA A 327 48.93 28.08 -5.97
N ILE A 328 49.06 27.41 -7.13
CA ILE A 328 48.24 26.23 -7.46
C ILE A 328 48.51 25.07 -6.50
N GLN A 329 49.77 24.82 -6.12
CA GLN A 329 50.11 23.77 -5.15
C GLN A 329 49.49 24.06 -3.77
N THR A 330 49.43 25.32 -3.36
CA THR A 330 48.77 25.75 -2.12
C THR A 330 47.27 25.50 -2.19
N THR A 331 46.60 25.92 -3.26
CA THR A 331 45.18 25.64 -3.49
C THR A 331 44.90 24.13 -3.44
N LEU A 332 45.70 23.30 -4.11
CA LEU A 332 45.54 21.85 -4.11
C LEU A 332 45.72 21.23 -2.72
N ARG A 333 46.67 21.74 -1.90
CA ARG A 333 46.81 21.32 -0.49
C ARG A 333 45.58 21.70 0.33
N GLN A 334 45.06 22.91 0.17
CA GLN A 334 43.85 23.38 0.85
C GLN A 334 42.63 22.54 0.46
N VAL A 335 42.46 22.23 -0.83
CA VAL A 335 41.41 21.33 -1.33
C VAL A 335 41.49 19.98 -0.63
N LYS A 336 42.68 19.35 -0.58
CA LYS A 336 42.88 18.05 0.10
C LYS A 336 42.53 18.10 1.59
N LEU A 337 42.82 19.21 2.27
CA LEU A 337 42.52 19.38 3.69
C LEU A 337 41.01 19.54 3.96
N VAL A 338 40.31 20.33 3.14
CA VAL A 338 38.90 20.66 3.40
C VAL A 338 37.92 19.67 2.79
N ALA A 339 38.29 18.98 1.70
CA ALA A 339 37.43 18.03 1.00
C ALA A 339 36.81 16.93 1.88
N PRO A 340 37.51 16.28 2.84
CA PRO A 340 36.89 15.26 3.69
C PRO A 340 35.94 15.84 4.76
N THR A 341 35.89 17.16 4.94
CA THR A 341 35.07 17.82 5.97
C THR A 341 33.70 18.26 5.43
N ALA A 342 32.75 18.50 6.34
CA ALA A 342 31.46 19.11 6.03
C ALA A 342 31.49 20.65 6.04
N ALA A 343 32.67 21.27 6.20
CA ALA A 343 32.79 22.72 6.33
C ALA A 343 32.40 23.43 5.02
N THR A 344 31.75 24.60 5.17
CA THR A 344 31.48 25.51 4.06
C THR A 344 32.80 26.09 3.53
N VAL A 345 32.98 26.06 2.22
CA VAL A 345 34.16 26.64 1.56
C VAL A 345 33.76 27.90 0.82
N LEU A 346 34.50 29.00 1.03
CA LEU A 346 34.35 30.24 0.28
C LEU A 346 35.54 30.43 -0.66
N ILE A 347 35.29 30.40 -1.95
CA ILE A 347 36.29 30.59 -3.00
C ILE A 347 36.26 32.05 -3.47
N THR A 348 37.28 32.82 -3.15
CA THR A 348 37.42 34.21 -3.59
C THR A 348 38.37 34.31 -4.77
N GLY A 349 38.09 35.19 -5.72
CA GLY A 349 39.02 35.48 -6.80
C GLY A 349 38.36 36.10 -8.01
N GLU A 350 39.17 36.73 -8.85
CA GLU A 350 38.71 37.42 -10.05
C GLU A 350 37.94 36.49 -11.01
N SER A 351 37.14 37.09 -11.89
CA SER A 351 36.44 36.34 -12.94
C SER A 351 37.45 35.68 -13.86
N GLY A 352 37.17 34.43 -14.26
CA GLY A 352 38.02 33.68 -15.18
C GLY A 352 39.26 33.01 -14.56
N THR A 353 39.42 33.01 -13.23
CA THR A 353 40.57 32.37 -12.55
C THR A 353 40.44 30.84 -12.37
N GLY A 354 39.24 30.27 -12.54
CA GLY A 354 38.97 28.83 -12.40
C GLY A 354 38.30 28.41 -11.09
N LYS A 355 37.54 29.31 -10.42
CA LYS A 355 36.85 29.02 -9.15
C LYS A 355 35.97 27.77 -9.20
N GLU A 356 35.30 27.55 -10.31
CA GLU A 356 34.46 26.37 -10.57
C GLU A 356 35.27 25.06 -10.55
N LEU A 357 36.46 25.03 -11.16
CA LEU A 357 37.35 23.87 -11.13
C LEU A 357 37.82 23.54 -9.71
N ILE A 358 38.02 24.58 -8.88
CA ILE A 358 38.34 24.42 -7.46
C ILE A 358 37.15 23.80 -6.71
N ALA A 359 35.93 24.30 -6.94
CA ALA A 359 34.71 23.74 -6.34
C ALA A 359 34.50 22.27 -6.71
N ARG A 360 34.68 21.93 -8.00
CA ARG A 360 34.62 20.55 -8.49
C ARG A 360 35.69 19.67 -7.83
N ALA A 361 36.94 20.13 -7.76
CA ALA A 361 38.01 19.39 -7.11
C ALA A 361 37.74 19.12 -5.62
N ILE A 362 37.11 20.06 -4.90
CA ILE A 362 36.68 19.86 -3.51
C ILE A 362 35.62 18.76 -3.42
N HIS A 363 34.63 18.80 -4.31
CA HIS A 363 33.55 17.81 -4.33
C HIS A 363 34.07 16.40 -4.67
N GLU A 364 34.88 16.25 -5.72
CA GLU A 364 35.46 14.98 -6.15
C GLU A 364 36.38 14.34 -5.08
N ALA A 365 37.07 15.17 -4.30
CA ALA A 365 37.92 14.71 -3.20
C ALA A 365 37.16 14.48 -1.88
N SER A 366 35.83 14.66 -1.86
CA SER A 366 35.01 14.60 -0.64
C SER A 366 34.39 13.23 -0.37
N THR A 367 33.81 13.09 0.83
CA THR A 367 32.96 11.95 1.20
C THR A 367 31.64 11.90 0.41
N ARG A 368 31.26 12.98 -0.27
CA ARG A 368 30.05 13.10 -1.10
C ARG A 368 30.33 13.06 -2.60
N ARG A 369 31.51 12.58 -3.03
CA ARG A 369 31.91 12.53 -4.45
C ARG A 369 30.98 11.70 -5.35
N ASP A 370 30.30 10.71 -4.77
CA ASP A 370 29.37 9.82 -5.48
C ASP A 370 27.91 10.35 -5.43
N ARG A 371 27.71 11.56 -4.88
CA ARG A 371 26.42 12.26 -4.76
C ARG A 371 26.41 13.47 -5.70
N PRO A 372 25.25 14.02 -6.06
CA PRO A 372 25.19 15.14 -7.01
C PRO A 372 25.92 16.39 -6.51
N LEU A 373 26.61 17.06 -7.44
CA LEU A 373 27.07 18.44 -7.31
C LEU A 373 26.10 19.35 -8.06
N ILE A 374 25.18 19.97 -7.33
CA ILE A 374 24.23 20.93 -7.89
C ILE A 374 24.90 22.30 -7.95
N ARG A 375 24.97 22.90 -9.12
CA ARG A 375 25.61 24.19 -9.37
C ARG A 375 24.57 25.25 -9.67
N VAL A 376 24.80 26.44 -9.14
CA VAL A 376 23.90 27.58 -9.30
C VAL A 376 24.72 28.82 -9.56
N ASN A 377 24.56 29.40 -10.74
CA ASN A 377 25.12 30.73 -11.03
C ASN A 377 24.12 31.80 -10.58
N CYS A 378 24.39 32.43 -9.44
CA CYS A 378 23.50 33.44 -8.86
C CYS A 378 23.33 34.66 -9.77
N ALA A 379 24.31 34.97 -10.62
CA ALA A 379 24.26 36.11 -11.54
C ALA A 379 23.32 35.88 -12.73
N ALA A 380 23.01 34.62 -13.07
CA ALA A 380 22.16 34.27 -14.20
C ALA A 380 20.66 34.24 -13.85
N ILE A 381 20.31 34.24 -12.56
CA ILE A 381 18.93 34.09 -12.11
C ILE A 381 18.27 35.46 -11.96
N PRO A 382 17.13 35.71 -12.63
CA PRO A 382 16.34 36.93 -12.40
C PRO A 382 15.93 37.07 -10.93
N ARG A 383 15.99 38.28 -10.37
CA ARG A 383 15.70 38.54 -8.95
C ARG A 383 14.35 37.98 -8.50
N GLU A 384 13.34 38.08 -9.34
CA GLU A 384 11.97 37.62 -9.09
C GLU A 384 11.86 36.08 -9.01
N LEU A 385 12.73 35.35 -9.70
CA LEU A 385 12.74 33.89 -9.73
C LEU A 385 13.72 33.28 -8.74
N PHE A 386 14.55 34.09 -8.09
CA PHE A 386 15.64 33.64 -7.22
C PHE A 386 15.13 32.75 -6.09
N GLU A 387 14.07 33.17 -5.42
CA GLU A 387 13.48 32.41 -4.32
C GLU A 387 12.91 31.06 -4.79
N SER A 388 12.18 31.08 -5.91
CA SER A 388 11.57 29.90 -6.52
C SER A 388 12.60 28.89 -7.03
N GLU A 389 13.72 29.33 -7.60
CA GLU A 389 14.81 28.44 -8.03
C GLU A 389 15.48 27.77 -6.82
N PHE A 390 15.82 28.52 -5.77
CA PHE A 390 16.54 27.98 -4.63
C PHE A 390 15.69 27.06 -3.74
N PHE A 391 14.48 27.50 -3.42
CA PHE A 391 13.62 26.84 -2.43
C PHE A 391 12.47 26.05 -3.07
N GLY A 392 12.17 26.25 -4.35
CA GLY A 392 11.03 25.62 -5.00
C GLY A 392 9.70 26.32 -4.66
N HIS A 393 8.64 25.91 -5.33
CA HIS A 393 7.31 26.48 -5.11
C HIS A 393 6.22 25.42 -5.18
N ALA A 394 5.14 25.67 -4.45
CA ALA A 394 3.87 24.96 -4.61
C ALA A 394 3.05 25.57 -5.76
N ARG A 395 2.19 24.77 -6.37
CA ARG A 395 1.22 25.20 -7.38
C ARG A 395 0.35 26.32 -6.82
N GLY A 396 0.22 27.40 -7.58
CA GLY A 396 -0.56 28.57 -7.18
C GLY A 396 0.16 29.57 -6.28
N ALA A 397 1.45 29.36 -5.96
CA ALA A 397 2.22 30.28 -5.11
C ALA A 397 2.37 31.69 -5.68
N PHE A 398 2.39 31.85 -7.02
CA PHE A 398 2.42 33.13 -7.71
C PHE A 398 1.82 33.01 -9.12
N THR A 399 1.59 34.13 -9.80
CA THR A 399 1.09 34.17 -11.19
C THR A 399 2.06 33.47 -12.14
N GLY A 400 1.73 32.26 -12.59
CA GLY A 400 2.60 31.42 -13.42
C GLY A 400 3.04 30.10 -12.78
N ALA A 401 2.77 29.89 -11.49
CA ALA A 401 3.03 28.63 -10.78
C ALA A 401 1.97 27.56 -11.13
N VAL A 402 2.00 27.05 -12.37
CA VAL A 402 1.02 26.07 -12.88
C VAL A 402 1.20 24.68 -12.27
N ARG A 403 2.43 24.36 -11.82
CA ARG A 403 2.81 23.06 -11.25
C ARG A 403 3.74 23.28 -10.06
N ASP A 404 3.89 22.26 -9.22
CA ASP A 404 4.92 22.26 -8.18
C ASP A 404 6.32 22.20 -8.82
N ARG A 405 7.30 22.87 -8.20
CA ARG A 405 8.69 22.81 -8.63
C ARG A 405 9.62 22.59 -7.44
N ILE A 406 10.53 21.64 -7.59
CA ILE A 406 11.59 21.34 -6.62
C ILE A 406 12.69 22.41 -6.72
N GLY A 407 13.14 22.92 -5.58
CA GLY A 407 14.24 23.90 -5.50
C GLY A 407 15.63 23.26 -5.50
N ARG A 408 16.67 24.06 -5.77
CA ARG A 408 18.07 23.60 -5.80
C ARG A 408 18.55 22.99 -4.48
N PHE A 409 18.06 23.47 -3.34
CA PHE A 409 18.40 22.89 -2.03
C PHE A 409 17.88 21.46 -1.86
N GLU A 410 16.67 21.18 -2.33
CA GLU A 410 16.08 19.84 -2.25
C GLU A 410 16.71 18.89 -3.28
N LEU A 411 17.07 19.40 -4.46
CA LEU A 411 17.87 18.62 -5.43
C LEU A 411 19.26 18.26 -4.89
N ALA A 412 19.87 19.15 -4.11
CA ALA A 412 21.19 18.95 -3.53
C ALA A 412 21.19 18.14 -2.22
N ASP A 413 20.03 17.65 -1.77
CA ASP A 413 19.90 16.95 -0.49
C ASP A 413 20.74 15.66 -0.46
N GLY A 414 21.61 15.53 0.55
CA GLY A 414 22.63 14.49 0.66
C GLY A 414 23.88 14.69 -0.22
N GLY A 415 23.90 15.74 -1.05
CA GLY A 415 24.96 16.08 -2.01
C GLY A 415 25.72 17.37 -1.67
N THR A 416 26.19 18.06 -2.70
CA THR A 416 26.91 19.34 -2.58
C THR A 416 26.22 20.41 -3.43
N LEU A 417 26.06 21.62 -2.88
CA LEU A 417 25.55 22.79 -3.58
C LEU A 417 26.68 23.78 -3.80
N PHE A 418 26.97 24.10 -5.06
CA PHE A 418 27.93 25.11 -5.47
C PHE A 418 27.20 26.39 -5.89
N LEU A 419 27.42 27.47 -5.14
CA LEU A 419 26.88 28.81 -5.44
C LEU A 419 27.96 29.68 -6.06
N ASP A 420 27.93 29.86 -7.37
CA ASP A 420 28.79 30.82 -8.05
C ASP A 420 28.20 32.23 -7.98
N GLU A 421 29.09 33.21 -7.83
CA GLU A 421 28.79 34.61 -7.59
C GLU A 421 27.78 34.86 -6.45
N VAL A 422 28.02 34.26 -5.28
CA VAL A 422 27.18 34.40 -4.06
C VAL A 422 26.97 35.85 -3.61
N GLY A 423 27.85 36.77 -4.03
CA GLY A 423 27.71 38.21 -3.79
C GLY A 423 26.60 38.90 -4.59
N GLU A 424 25.93 38.20 -5.51
CA GLU A 424 24.77 38.69 -6.27
C GLU A 424 23.42 38.37 -5.61
N ILE A 425 23.41 37.61 -4.52
CA ILE A 425 22.18 37.20 -3.82
C ILE A 425 21.47 38.45 -3.24
N PRO A 426 20.18 38.67 -3.56
CA PRO A 426 19.39 39.77 -2.99
C PRO A 426 19.40 39.76 -1.46
N LEU A 427 19.51 40.95 -0.85
CA LEU A 427 19.68 41.10 0.60
C LEU A 427 18.54 40.44 1.40
N GLU A 428 17.32 40.55 0.89
CA GLU A 428 16.10 39.96 1.44
C GLU A 428 16.11 38.42 1.49
N LEU A 429 16.87 37.76 0.60
CA LEU A 429 16.96 36.29 0.55
C LEU A 429 18.14 35.75 1.35
N GLN A 430 19.09 36.61 1.75
CA GLN A 430 20.27 36.20 2.53
C GLN A 430 19.87 35.64 3.91
N SER A 431 18.79 36.13 4.52
CA SER A 431 18.25 35.60 5.79
C SER A 431 17.69 34.18 5.64
N LYS A 432 16.96 33.91 4.55
CA LYS A 432 16.45 32.55 4.23
C LYS A 432 17.59 31.59 3.96
N LEU A 433 18.57 32.01 3.16
CA LEU A 433 19.78 31.23 2.92
C LEU A 433 20.50 30.90 4.24
N LEU A 434 20.68 31.89 5.13
CA LEU A 434 21.30 31.67 6.42
C LEU A 434 20.55 30.62 7.26
N ARG A 435 19.21 30.67 7.29
CA ARG A 435 18.37 29.68 8.01
C ARG A 435 18.62 28.26 7.50
N VAL A 436 18.67 28.06 6.17
CA VAL A 436 18.96 26.74 5.59
C VAL A 436 20.36 26.29 5.96
N LEU A 437 21.35 27.18 5.93
CA LEU A 437 22.73 26.85 6.26
C LEU A 437 22.96 26.57 7.76
N GLN A 438 22.14 27.12 8.65
CA GLN A 438 22.27 26.93 10.09
C GLN A 438 21.43 25.74 10.60
N GLU A 439 20.17 25.66 10.19
CA GLU A 439 19.19 24.71 10.72
C GLU A 439 18.98 23.49 9.81
N GLY A 440 19.41 23.58 8.55
CA GLY A 440 19.10 22.57 7.53
C GLY A 440 17.63 22.57 7.12
N ASN A 441 16.86 23.61 7.47
CA ASN A 441 15.41 23.64 7.26
C ASN A 441 15.01 24.81 6.34
N PHE A 442 14.02 24.59 5.48
CA PHE A 442 13.42 25.63 4.65
C PHE A 442 11.95 25.31 4.32
N GLU A 443 11.25 26.29 3.76
CA GLU A 443 9.86 26.18 3.29
C GLU A 443 9.82 26.53 1.80
N ARG A 444 8.99 25.84 1.02
CA ARG A 444 8.77 26.20 -0.39
C ARG A 444 7.91 27.47 -0.47
N VAL A 445 8.05 28.22 -1.56
CA VAL A 445 7.20 29.41 -1.78
C VAL A 445 5.74 28.95 -1.86
N GLY A 446 4.88 29.51 -1.00
CA GLY A 446 3.46 29.18 -0.91
C GLY A 446 3.12 27.91 -0.11
N GLU A 447 4.09 27.29 0.59
CA GLU A 447 3.89 26.11 1.45
C GLU A 447 4.35 26.43 2.89
N GLU A 448 3.54 26.11 3.91
CA GLU A 448 3.94 26.27 5.33
C GLU A 448 4.71 25.07 5.87
N ARG A 449 4.85 24.02 5.06
CA ARG A 449 5.53 22.78 5.45
C ARG A 449 7.04 23.00 5.48
N THR A 450 7.63 22.88 6.66
CA THR A 450 9.09 22.86 6.84
C THR A 450 9.68 21.55 6.29
N ARG A 451 10.74 21.68 5.49
CA ARG A 451 11.53 20.59 4.90
C ARG A 451 12.94 20.64 5.43
N LYS A 452 13.49 19.47 5.78
CA LYS A 452 14.88 19.31 6.25
C LYS A 452 15.74 18.77 5.12
N VAL A 453 16.93 19.33 4.95
CA VAL A 453 17.95 18.93 3.97
C VAL A 453 19.34 18.89 4.58
N ASP A 454 20.17 17.98 4.09
CA ASP A 454 21.59 17.88 4.45
C ASP A 454 22.47 18.20 3.23
N VAL A 455 22.87 19.47 3.11
CA VAL A 455 23.62 19.97 1.94
C VAL A 455 24.97 20.53 2.36
N ARG A 456 26.04 20.07 1.70
CA ARG A 456 27.36 20.69 1.81
C ARG A 456 27.41 21.90 0.89
N LEU A 457 27.82 23.06 1.41
CA LEU A 457 27.91 24.28 0.61
C LEU A 457 29.35 24.59 0.17
N ILE A 458 29.51 24.93 -1.10
CA ILE A 458 30.69 25.62 -1.64
C ILE A 458 30.19 26.92 -2.27
N ALA A 459 30.73 28.07 -1.86
CA ALA A 459 30.36 29.36 -2.41
C ALA A 459 31.56 29.98 -3.13
N ALA A 460 31.33 30.70 -4.22
CA ALA A 460 32.35 31.45 -4.93
C ALA A 460 31.90 32.88 -5.20
N THR A 461 32.84 33.81 -5.25
CA THR A 461 32.55 35.20 -5.67
C THR A 461 33.80 35.93 -6.15
N ASN A 462 33.59 36.89 -7.05
CA ASN A 462 34.59 37.88 -7.45
C ASN A 462 34.54 39.18 -6.62
N ARG A 463 33.53 39.35 -5.75
CA ARG A 463 33.35 40.55 -4.92
C ARG A 463 34.10 40.42 -3.60
N ASP A 464 34.55 41.56 -3.08
CA ASP A 464 35.04 41.65 -1.70
C ASP A 464 33.83 41.70 -0.75
N LEU A 465 33.42 40.53 -0.24
CA LEU A 465 32.27 40.41 0.66
C LEU A 465 32.43 41.25 1.93
N LYS A 466 33.66 41.45 2.44
CA LYS A 466 33.88 42.30 3.62
C LYS A 466 33.51 43.75 3.33
N ARG A 467 33.86 44.25 2.14
CA ARG A 467 33.43 45.59 1.69
C ARG A 467 31.93 45.66 1.43
N GLU A 468 31.32 44.59 0.92
CA GLU A 468 29.88 44.56 0.69
C GLU A 468 29.08 44.54 2.02
N VAL A 469 29.61 43.91 3.07
CA VAL A 469 29.08 44.00 4.44
C VAL A 469 29.16 45.44 4.95
N GLN A 470 30.32 46.10 4.82
CA GLN A 470 30.48 47.51 5.22
C GLN A 470 29.53 48.46 4.49
N ARG A 471 29.13 48.12 3.27
CA ARG A 471 28.18 48.88 2.44
C ARG A 471 26.71 48.52 2.71
N GLY A 472 26.43 47.58 3.61
CA GLY A 472 25.08 47.12 3.93
C GLY A 472 24.40 46.31 2.81
N ARG A 473 25.17 45.81 1.83
CA ARG A 473 24.64 45.02 0.69
C ARG A 473 24.77 43.52 0.90
N PHE A 474 25.50 43.11 1.94
CA PHE A 474 25.65 41.73 2.35
C PHE A 474 25.55 41.64 3.87
N ARG A 475 24.91 40.60 4.39
CA ARG A 475 24.78 40.42 5.84
C ARG A 475 26.06 39.86 6.45
N GLU A 476 26.43 40.42 7.60
CA GLU A 476 27.62 40.00 8.35
C GLU A 476 27.53 38.55 8.85
N ASP A 477 26.37 38.15 9.35
CA ASP A 477 26.11 36.79 9.84
C ASP A 477 26.27 35.71 8.75
N LEU A 478 25.72 35.97 7.56
CA LEU A 478 25.89 35.10 6.39
C LEU A 478 27.36 35.06 5.93
N TYR A 479 28.06 36.20 5.94
CA TYR A 479 29.48 36.24 5.57
C TYR A 479 30.31 35.30 6.46
N PHE A 480 30.12 35.35 7.78
CA PHE A 480 30.83 34.45 8.69
C PHE A 480 30.43 32.98 8.52
N ARG A 481 29.17 32.69 8.17
CA ARG A 481 28.72 31.32 7.89
C ARG A 481 29.27 30.75 6.59
N LEU A 482 29.52 31.60 5.59
CA LEU A 482 30.12 31.21 4.31
C LEU A 482 31.65 31.10 4.42
N SER A 483 32.29 32.03 5.11
CA SER A 483 33.75 32.15 5.21
C SER A 483 34.38 31.23 6.27
N VAL A 484 33.86 30.02 6.45
CA VAL A 484 34.40 29.04 7.42
C VAL A 484 35.77 28.54 6.96
N PHE A 485 35.92 28.20 5.67
CA PHE A 485 37.20 27.84 5.08
C PHE A 485 37.42 28.64 3.78
N PRO A 486 38.13 29.77 3.81
CA PRO A 486 38.38 30.58 2.63
C PRO A 486 39.51 29.97 1.77
N ILE A 487 39.31 29.93 0.46
CA ILE A 487 40.32 29.55 -0.54
C ILE A 487 40.42 30.69 -1.56
N GLU A 488 41.63 31.19 -1.78
CA GLU A 488 41.88 32.21 -2.79
C GLU A 488 42.28 31.59 -4.12
N SER A 489 41.57 31.97 -5.18
CA SER A 489 41.89 31.64 -6.57
C SER A 489 42.74 32.76 -7.17
N VAL A 490 44.06 32.57 -7.12
CA VAL A 490 45.07 33.57 -7.49
C VAL A 490 44.95 33.97 -8.98
N PRO A 491 45.02 35.28 -9.32
CA PRO A 491 45.00 35.76 -10.70
C PRO A 491 46.17 35.24 -11.54
N LEU A 492 45.97 35.12 -12.86
CA LEU A 492 46.95 34.52 -13.77
C LEU A 492 48.26 35.31 -13.84
N ARG A 493 48.21 36.64 -13.71
CA ARG A 493 49.39 37.53 -13.64
C ARG A 493 50.32 37.27 -12.45
N ASP A 494 49.81 36.67 -11.38
CA ASP A 494 50.56 36.37 -10.16
C ASP A 494 51.06 34.91 -10.15
N ARG A 495 50.71 34.12 -11.19
CA ARG A 495 51.17 32.75 -11.44
C ARG A 495 51.66 32.54 -12.88
N ARG A 496 52.50 33.46 -13.37
CA ARG A 496 52.93 33.48 -14.80
C ARG A 496 53.62 32.21 -15.28
N GLU A 497 54.24 31.46 -14.38
CA GLU A 497 54.89 30.17 -14.66
C GLU A 497 53.91 29.07 -15.11
N ASP A 498 52.62 29.22 -14.83
CA ASP A 498 51.58 28.30 -15.29
C ASP A 498 51.07 28.62 -16.71
N ILE A 499 51.30 29.84 -17.21
CA ILE A 499 50.83 30.29 -18.53
C ILE A 499 51.29 29.36 -19.66
N PRO A 500 52.57 28.91 -19.75
CA PRO A 500 53.00 28.01 -20.80
C PRO A 500 52.27 26.67 -20.79
N LEU A 501 52.04 26.11 -19.59
CA LEU A 501 51.34 24.83 -19.41
C LEU A 501 49.87 24.94 -19.80
N LEU A 502 49.19 26.00 -19.37
CA LEU A 502 47.81 26.29 -19.73
C LEU A 502 47.66 26.54 -21.23
N ALA A 503 48.52 27.37 -21.81
CA ALA A 503 48.50 27.67 -23.24
C ALA A 503 48.71 26.41 -24.09
N GLN A 504 49.68 25.55 -23.70
CA GLN A 504 49.91 24.28 -24.38
C GLN A 504 48.72 23.33 -24.24
N HIS A 505 48.10 23.29 -23.07
CA HIS A 505 46.91 22.48 -22.83
C HIS A 505 45.75 22.89 -23.74
N PHE A 506 45.40 24.18 -23.76
CA PHE A 506 44.33 24.68 -24.63
C PHE A 506 44.66 24.43 -26.08
N LEU A 507 45.90 24.71 -26.52
CA LEU A 507 46.30 24.47 -27.91
C LEU A 507 46.11 23.01 -28.33
N VAL A 508 46.46 22.04 -27.48
CA VAL A 508 46.28 20.62 -27.78
C VAL A 508 44.80 20.25 -27.91
N ASN A 509 43.94 20.80 -27.06
CA ASN A 509 42.51 20.54 -27.12
C ASN A 509 41.90 21.12 -28.41
N GLU A 510 42.17 22.39 -28.71
CA GLU A 510 41.67 23.08 -29.92
C GLU A 510 42.21 22.45 -31.21
N ALA A 511 43.50 22.11 -31.23
CA ALA A 511 44.14 21.48 -32.38
C ALA A 511 43.58 20.07 -32.67
N ARG A 512 43.16 19.34 -31.63
CA ARG A 512 42.51 18.04 -31.77
C ARG A 512 41.12 18.16 -32.38
N GLU A 513 40.35 19.16 -31.96
CA GLU A 513 39.00 19.42 -32.49
C GLU A 513 39.06 19.84 -33.96
N LEU A 514 40.04 20.68 -34.33
CA LEU A 514 40.28 21.14 -35.70
C LEU A 514 41.13 20.18 -36.56
N LYS A 515 41.49 19.00 -36.03
CA LYS A 515 42.33 17.97 -36.69
C LYS A 515 43.60 18.53 -37.34
N THR A 516 44.26 19.43 -36.64
CA THR A 516 45.43 20.19 -37.13
C THR A 516 46.61 20.01 -36.18
N GLU A 517 47.84 20.07 -36.69
CA GLU A 517 49.05 20.07 -35.86
C GLU A 517 49.60 21.48 -35.69
N LEU A 518 49.42 22.06 -34.50
CA LEU A 518 49.95 23.39 -34.14
C LEU A 518 50.86 23.29 -32.92
N ARG A 519 51.87 24.17 -32.87
CA ARG A 519 52.84 24.24 -31.76
C ARG A 519 53.08 25.69 -31.37
N LEU A 520 53.23 25.93 -30.07
CA LEU A 520 53.69 27.21 -29.55
C LEU A 520 55.19 27.37 -29.82
N SER A 521 55.60 28.48 -30.43
CA SER A 521 57.02 28.83 -30.49
C SER A 521 57.50 29.42 -29.17
N HIS A 522 58.82 29.42 -28.95
CA HIS A 522 59.41 30.12 -27.80
C HIS A 522 59.10 31.63 -27.78
N GLY A 523 58.90 32.24 -28.96
CA GLY A 523 58.48 33.63 -29.07
C GLY A 523 57.06 33.85 -28.58
N ASP A 524 56.16 32.93 -28.92
CA ASP A 524 54.75 32.95 -28.50
C ASP A 524 54.63 32.82 -26.98
N VAL A 525 55.33 31.85 -26.39
CA VAL A 525 55.34 31.65 -24.93
C VAL A 525 55.81 32.92 -24.21
N ARG A 526 56.91 33.54 -24.67
CA ARG A 526 57.39 34.81 -24.08
C ARG A 526 56.36 35.94 -24.20
N ARG A 527 55.62 36.00 -25.31
CA ARG A 527 54.58 37.02 -25.52
C ARG A 527 53.40 36.80 -24.57
N LEU A 528 52.93 35.56 -24.45
CA LEU A 528 51.86 35.17 -23.54
C LEU A 528 52.21 35.44 -22.08
N MET A 529 53.46 35.20 -21.65
CA MET A 529 53.91 35.44 -20.27
C MET A 529 54.05 36.93 -19.90
N ARG A 530 54.19 37.83 -20.89
CA ARG A 530 54.33 39.27 -20.64
C ARG A 530 53.01 39.97 -20.38
N TYR A 531 51.93 39.46 -20.94
CA TYR A 531 50.60 40.02 -20.80
C TYR A 531 50.03 39.74 -19.40
N ASP A 532 49.24 40.69 -18.86
CA ASP A 532 48.72 40.63 -17.48
C ASP A 532 47.39 39.87 -17.36
N TRP A 533 46.76 39.49 -18.48
CA TRP A 533 45.54 38.67 -18.52
C TRP A 533 44.41 39.18 -17.59
N PRO A 534 43.83 40.37 -17.85
CA PRO A 534 42.71 40.91 -17.07
C PRO A 534 41.48 39.99 -17.02
N GLY A 535 41.26 39.15 -18.05
CA GLY A 535 40.24 38.10 -18.05
C GLY A 535 40.74 36.72 -17.61
N ASN A 536 41.93 36.67 -17.02
CA ASN A 536 42.57 35.49 -16.45
C ASN A 536 42.63 34.29 -17.43
N VAL A 537 42.38 33.07 -16.94
CA VAL A 537 42.48 31.83 -17.72
C VAL A 537 41.45 31.79 -18.85
N ARG A 538 40.26 32.36 -18.63
CA ARG A 538 39.20 32.45 -19.65
C ARG A 538 39.64 33.27 -20.86
N GLU A 539 40.30 34.40 -20.62
CA GLU A 539 40.86 35.21 -21.71
C GLU A 539 42.00 34.48 -22.43
N LEU A 540 42.90 33.83 -21.68
CA LEU A 540 43.96 33.00 -22.27
C LEU A 540 43.39 31.94 -23.20
N GLN A 541 42.38 31.18 -22.75
CA GLN A 541 41.71 30.17 -23.57
C GLN A 541 41.15 30.78 -24.86
N ASN A 542 40.37 31.86 -24.76
CA ASN A 542 39.77 32.53 -25.91
C ASN A 542 40.82 33.06 -26.91
N VAL A 543 41.98 33.51 -26.41
CA VAL A 543 43.09 33.98 -27.23
C VAL A 543 43.77 32.81 -27.94
N ILE A 544 43.99 31.67 -27.26
CA ILE A 544 44.54 30.46 -27.89
C ILE A 544 43.58 29.90 -28.95
N GLU A 545 42.29 29.78 -28.64
CA GLU A 545 41.25 29.33 -29.56
C GLU A 545 41.24 30.19 -30.83
N ARG A 546 41.15 31.51 -30.67
CA ARG A 546 41.18 32.46 -31.79
C ARG A 546 42.47 32.36 -32.61
N ALA A 547 43.62 32.22 -31.94
CA ALA A 547 44.90 32.05 -32.62
C ALA A 547 44.97 30.73 -33.42
N THR A 548 44.28 29.69 -32.96
CA THR A 548 44.18 28.38 -33.62
C THR A 548 43.30 28.47 -34.87
N ILE A 549 42.17 29.18 -34.80
CA ILE A 549 41.27 29.44 -35.94
C ILE A 549 41.95 30.32 -37.00
N LEU A 550 42.69 31.34 -36.58
CA LEU A 550 43.41 32.26 -37.47
C LEU A 550 44.77 31.73 -37.95
N ALA A 551 45.15 30.52 -37.55
CA ALA A 551 46.45 29.95 -37.89
C ALA A 551 46.57 29.77 -39.40
N GLN A 552 47.63 30.33 -39.98
CA GLN A 552 47.97 30.14 -41.40
C GLN A 552 49.33 29.48 -41.50
N ASN A 553 49.46 28.49 -42.39
CA ASN A 553 50.70 27.75 -42.63
C ASN A 553 51.32 27.16 -41.33
N GLY A 554 50.47 26.70 -40.40
CA GLY A 554 50.92 26.10 -39.14
C GLY A 554 51.52 27.09 -38.12
N ARG A 555 51.37 28.42 -38.32
CA ARG A 555 51.84 29.45 -37.38
C ARG A 555 50.67 30.11 -36.67
N LEU A 556 50.76 30.16 -35.34
CA LEU A 556 49.83 30.85 -34.48
C LEU A 556 50.09 32.36 -34.52
N ARG A 557 49.02 33.16 -34.54
CA ARG A 557 49.10 34.62 -34.47
C ARG A 557 48.31 35.13 -33.27
N PHE A 558 49.03 35.65 -32.28
CA PHE A 558 48.44 36.27 -31.10
C PHE A 558 48.27 37.77 -31.31
N ASP A 559 47.02 38.23 -31.24
CA ASP A 559 46.66 39.64 -31.26
C ASP A 559 46.45 40.12 -29.82
N LEU A 560 47.57 40.30 -29.11
CA LEU A 560 47.59 40.84 -27.75
C LEU A 560 47.91 42.33 -27.83
N PRO A 561 47.14 43.21 -27.17
CA PRO A 561 47.52 44.61 -26.99
C PRO A 561 48.92 44.66 -26.39
N GLU A 562 49.79 45.54 -26.88
CA GLU A 562 51.09 45.76 -26.24
C GLU A 562 50.83 46.24 -24.80
N SER A 563 50.95 45.35 -23.82
CA SER A 563 50.78 45.69 -22.42
C SER A 563 51.92 46.61 -22.01
N VAL A 564 51.56 47.88 -21.86
CA VAL A 564 52.39 48.96 -21.32
C VAL A 564 52.60 48.67 -19.83
N SER A 565 53.58 47.83 -19.49
CA SER A 565 54.05 47.67 -18.12
C SER A 565 55.50 47.22 -18.12
N GLY A 566 56.36 48.22 -18.34
CA GLY A 566 57.77 48.18 -17.96
C GLY A 566 58.10 49.51 -17.30
N HIS A 567 58.36 49.46 -16.00
CA HIS A 567 59.15 50.47 -15.29
C HIS A 567 60.56 50.49 -15.92
N ALA A 568 60.70 51.15 -17.06
CA ALA A 568 61.97 51.65 -17.56
C ALA A 568 62.13 53.09 -17.06
N ALA A 569 63.29 53.36 -16.49
CA ALA A 569 63.66 54.62 -15.89
C ALA A 569 63.26 55.84 -16.74
N ALA A 570 62.62 56.81 -16.07
CA ALA A 570 62.62 58.23 -16.34
C ALA A 570 62.83 58.69 -17.80
N SER A 571 61.73 58.83 -18.54
CA SER A 571 61.58 59.92 -19.51
C SER A 571 60.10 60.20 -19.74
N THR A 572 59.59 61.17 -18.98
CA THR A 572 58.19 61.59 -18.99
C THR A 572 57.81 62.27 -20.30
N GLY A 573 57.27 61.49 -21.24
CA GLY A 573 56.48 61.98 -22.38
C GLY A 573 55.00 61.76 -22.11
N ARG A 574 54.39 62.68 -21.35
CA ARG A 574 52.96 62.63 -20.97
C ARG A 574 52.13 63.35 -22.06
N GLN A 575 51.32 62.60 -22.81
CA GLN A 575 50.14 63.17 -23.48
C GLN A 575 48.88 62.81 -22.66
N LYS A 576 47.95 63.76 -22.70
CA LYS A 576 46.90 64.09 -21.72
C LYS A 576 45.77 63.04 -21.60
N PRO A 577 45.18 62.90 -20.40
CA PRO A 577 43.75 62.76 -20.25
C PRO A 577 43.08 64.13 -20.03
N ASP A 578 41.87 64.24 -20.52
CA ASP A 578 41.00 65.40 -20.47
C ASP A 578 40.68 65.79 -19.01
N ALA A 579 41.10 66.99 -18.60
CA ALA A 579 40.70 67.64 -17.35
C ALA A 579 40.98 69.14 -17.47
N GLN A 580 39.91 69.95 -17.54
CA GLN A 580 39.73 71.38 -17.22
C GLN A 580 40.88 72.40 -17.46
N PRO A 581 40.57 73.66 -17.85
CA PRO A 581 41.56 74.58 -18.40
C PRO A 581 42.48 75.16 -17.31
N ALA A 582 43.71 74.66 -17.22
CA ALA A 582 44.77 75.37 -16.52
C ALA A 582 45.22 76.56 -17.37
N VAL A 583 45.11 77.77 -16.82
CA VAL A 583 45.64 79.00 -17.45
C VAL A 583 47.14 78.84 -17.64
N MET A 584 47.59 78.84 -18.89
CA MET A 584 49.01 78.68 -19.24
C MET A 584 49.74 80.02 -19.09
N THR A 585 50.97 80.00 -18.57
CA THR A 585 51.77 81.24 -18.45
C THR A 585 52.29 81.69 -19.82
N ALA A 586 52.65 82.97 -19.95
CA ALA A 586 53.23 83.51 -21.19
C ALA A 586 54.58 82.86 -21.59
N SER A 587 55.24 82.17 -20.65
CA SER A 587 56.45 81.38 -20.90
C SER A 587 56.13 80.00 -21.51
N ASP A 588 55.07 79.36 -21.01
CA ASP A 588 54.63 78.05 -21.50
C ASP A 588 54.13 78.14 -22.94
N LEU A 589 53.37 79.19 -23.26
CA LEU A 589 52.89 79.46 -24.61
C LEU A 589 54.03 79.70 -25.60
N ARG A 590 55.07 80.47 -25.22
CA ARG A 590 56.26 80.68 -26.06
C ARG A 590 57.05 79.40 -26.29
N SER A 591 57.14 78.54 -25.29
CA SER A 591 57.88 77.27 -25.37
C SER A 591 57.16 76.27 -26.27
N LEU A 592 55.83 76.18 -26.17
CA LEU A 592 54.99 75.40 -27.08
C LEU A 592 55.05 75.91 -28.50
N GLU A 593 54.96 77.22 -28.70
CA GLU A 593 55.07 77.84 -30.03
C GLU A 593 56.42 77.54 -30.68
N ARG A 594 57.53 77.69 -29.93
CA ARG A 594 58.87 77.36 -30.40
C ARG A 594 58.99 75.88 -30.79
N ALA A 595 58.49 74.97 -29.96
CA ALA A 595 58.53 73.53 -30.24
C ALA A 595 57.73 73.17 -31.50
N ASN A 596 56.55 73.76 -31.68
CA ASN A 596 55.70 73.52 -32.83
C ASN A 596 56.34 74.04 -34.14
N ILE A 597 56.93 75.24 -34.11
CA ILE A 597 57.65 75.81 -35.26
C ILE A 597 58.87 74.94 -35.65
N VAL A 598 59.63 74.44 -34.67
CA VAL A 598 60.76 73.52 -34.95
C VAL A 598 60.29 72.20 -35.56
N ALA A 599 59.17 71.65 -35.08
CA ALA A 599 58.60 70.42 -35.63
C ALA A 599 58.16 70.59 -37.09
N ALA A 600 57.46 71.69 -37.41
CA ALA A 600 57.05 72.00 -38.78
C ALA A 600 58.26 72.24 -39.71
N LEU A 601 59.29 72.94 -39.25
CA LEU A 601 60.52 73.13 -40.02
C LEU A 601 61.25 71.81 -40.29
N ARG A 602 61.25 70.87 -39.35
CA ARG A 602 61.82 69.52 -39.56
C ARG A 602 61.00 68.71 -40.55
N ALA A 603 59.67 68.71 -40.44
CA ALA A 603 58.77 68.02 -41.36
C ALA A 603 58.94 68.52 -42.81
N CYS A 604 59.11 69.83 -42.99
CA CYS A 604 59.33 70.47 -44.29
C CYS A 604 60.82 70.54 -44.71
N LYS A 605 61.71 69.78 -44.06
CA LYS A 605 63.17 69.71 -44.34
C LYS A 605 63.86 71.09 -44.41
N GLY A 606 63.43 72.05 -43.59
CA GLY A 606 63.98 73.40 -43.50
C GLY A 606 63.42 74.42 -44.51
N LYS A 607 62.40 74.08 -45.30
CA LYS A 607 61.73 75.03 -46.20
C LYS A 607 60.70 75.88 -45.45
N VAL A 608 60.89 77.20 -45.48
CA VAL A 608 60.01 78.18 -44.80
C VAL A 608 58.82 78.60 -45.68
N PHE A 609 58.99 78.67 -47.01
CA PHE A 609 57.99 79.15 -47.97
C PHE A 609 57.67 78.11 -49.07
N GLY A 610 56.49 78.24 -49.68
CA GLY A 610 55.92 77.33 -50.70
C GLY A 610 54.75 76.48 -50.17
N ASP A 611 54.01 75.83 -51.06
CA ASP A 611 52.83 75.01 -50.71
C ASP A 611 53.19 73.82 -49.78
N ASP A 612 54.43 73.32 -49.89
CA ASP A 612 55.01 72.30 -49.00
C ASP A 612 55.91 72.89 -47.88
N GLY A 613 55.82 74.20 -47.63
CA GLY A 613 56.64 74.93 -46.66
C GLY A 613 56.04 74.94 -45.25
N ALA A 614 56.90 75.13 -44.23
CA ALA A 614 56.47 75.15 -42.84
C ALA A 614 55.44 76.25 -42.52
N ALA A 615 55.41 77.35 -43.28
CA ALA A 615 54.42 78.41 -43.14
C ALA A 615 53.01 77.96 -43.56
N ALA A 616 52.90 77.18 -44.63
CA ALA A 616 51.63 76.61 -45.10
C ALA A 616 51.12 75.53 -44.12
N MET A 617 52.02 74.68 -43.61
CA MET A 617 51.67 73.65 -42.63
C MET A 617 51.21 74.22 -41.27
N LEU A 618 51.69 75.41 -40.90
CA LEU A 618 51.31 76.11 -39.67
C LEU A 618 50.21 77.15 -39.89
N ASP A 619 49.61 77.20 -41.08
CA ASP A 619 48.56 78.15 -41.48
C ASP A 619 48.90 79.62 -41.17
N MET A 620 50.10 80.06 -41.55
CA MET A 620 50.55 81.45 -41.36
C MET A 620 51.32 82.00 -42.56
N LYS A 621 51.33 83.32 -42.72
CA LYS A 621 52.10 83.98 -43.79
C LYS A 621 53.61 83.69 -43.62
N PRO A 622 54.35 83.40 -44.69
CA PRO A 622 55.80 83.12 -44.60
C PRO A 622 56.63 84.22 -43.93
N THR A 623 56.22 85.48 -44.10
CA THR A 623 56.85 86.65 -43.45
C THR A 623 56.64 86.67 -41.94
N THR A 624 55.49 86.20 -41.45
CA THR A 624 55.18 86.07 -40.03
C THR A 624 55.99 84.93 -39.40
N LEU A 625 56.10 83.79 -40.09
CA LEU A 625 56.92 82.67 -39.63
C LEU A 625 58.40 83.05 -39.54
N ALA A 626 58.94 83.77 -40.53
CA ALA A 626 60.33 84.24 -40.53
C ALA A 626 60.64 85.18 -39.36
N SER A 627 59.71 86.09 -39.02
CA SER A 627 59.83 86.98 -37.85
C SER A 627 59.83 86.20 -36.53
N ARG A 628 58.94 85.21 -36.39
CA ARG A 628 58.83 84.34 -35.19
C ARG A 628 60.06 83.46 -35.00
N ILE A 629 60.63 82.91 -36.08
CA ILE A 629 61.88 82.12 -36.05
C ILE A 629 63.04 82.95 -35.49
N LYS A 630 63.15 84.23 -35.91
CA LYS A 630 64.19 85.15 -35.43
C LYS A 630 63.97 85.57 -33.98
N ALA A 631 62.73 85.87 -33.59
CA ALA A 631 62.37 86.27 -32.23
C ALA A 631 62.53 85.14 -31.20
N LEU A 632 62.34 83.88 -31.61
CA LEU A 632 62.45 82.69 -30.75
C LEU A 632 63.83 81.99 -30.82
N GLY A 633 64.80 82.60 -31.53
CA GLY A 633 66.18 82.09 -31.63
C GLY A 633 66.27 80.67 -32.19
N ILE A 634 65.51 80.37 -33.26
CA ILE A 634 65.51 79.05 -33.89
C ILE A 634 66.52 79.02 -35.05
N SER A 635 67.59 78.24 -34.92
CA SER A 635 68.61 78.06 -35.96
C SER A 635 68.09 77.13 -37.06
N SER A 636 68.04 77.60 -38.31
CA SER A 636 67.60 76.81 -39.45
C SER A 636 68.66 75.75 -39.83
N PRO A 637 68.30 74.46 -39.96
CA PRO A 637 69.23 73.45 -40.46
C PRO A 637 69.22 73.47 -41.99
N ARG A 638 70.06 74.33 -42.61
CA ARG A 638 70.49 74.20 -44.02
C ARG A 638 71.73 75.06 -44.33
N SER A 639 72.90 74.42 -44.35
CA SER A 639 73.95 74.54 -45.39
C SER A 639 75.18 73.71 -44.97
N GLN A 640 75.12 72.40 -45.20
CA GLN A 640 76.28 71.68 -45.70
C GLN A 640 75.84 71.06 -47.02
N GLY A 641 76.44 71.58 -48.08
CA GLY A 641 76.14 71.44 -49.48
C GLY A 641 76.97 72.50 -50.16
#